data_AF-A0A1G7E954-F1
#
_entry.id   AF-A0A1G7E954-F1
#
_cell.length_a   1.000
_cell.length_b   1.000
_cell.length_c   1.000
_cell.angle_alpha   90.00
_cell.angle_beta   90.00
_cell.angle_gamma   90.00
#
_symmetry.space_group_name_H-M   'P 1'
#
loop_
_entity.id
_entity.type
_entity.pdbx_description
1 polymer ?
#
loop_
_entity_poly.entity_id
_entity_poly.type
_entity_poly.pdbx_seq_one_letter_code
_entity_poly.pdbx_strand_id
1 'polypeptide(L)'
;MITSITPTSPLAASAAGNPPKAHDDETDVSDEVIDALKAEHEAQWEELEAQQQAEYDELEAQWTTAIEAMTAEHEAEWDALYEEKQAALDALSAEHETEASALQAEHETAMLALKEELDAAYATLEAALLAEWETLEAQLADEWAAAEDAGTADDTLAANHDAQRQALEDDHAAQLAEFEADYDAMVADLASAQAEEWQGLEEQHDTEWDALEDELHALIDALEAEQDAEWETLEDAKEAEYEALEEAHEAEREALEAAQDAEWEEIVGDAGDDRVKGSQDDDTLTGGDGDDTLAGFNGNDTLDGGDGDDFIWAGSDANGNDKAYGGQGNDLLGGGGGADLLIGDGDDLEDLEGDDTLFGGAGDDTLVGGSWVDLNQNGIVDIEDFTSDGSGANDDGGANDDGGANDDGGANDDGGANDDGGANDDGGANDDGGANDDGGANDDGGANDDGGDDTVDGDTGGDSLWSGIGDDKLFGGDGNDIMGAGVGDDTLYGLGGDDVLFSGQTGNDKVVGGVGDDTVFANQGEDTIFGGDGNDMLFGGNQNDYIEGGAGDDQLFGGKDSDTLNGGEGNDTLYGGKAGGSERFVFEENAGDDVIYGFDGDDDVLDLTGAGVVFEDITATATDAGLLLSWDGGSVLLAGVNDTVDSSWFDF
;
A
#
# COMPACT_ATOMS: atom_id res chain seq x y z
N MET A 1 -14.73 -27.85 -12.79
CA MET A 1 -16.15 -28.13 -13.11
C MET A 1 -16.83 -26.94 -13.80
N ILE A 2 -16.13 -26.16 -14.62
CA ILE A 2 -16.65 -24.86 -15.09
C ILE A 2 -16.60 -24.85 -16.63
N THR A 3 -17.78 -24.92 -17.24
CA THR A 3 -17.96 -24.66 -18.68
C THR A 3 -18.04 -23.16 -18.87
N SER A 4 -17.18 -22.61 -19.73
CA SER A 4 -17.06 -21.19 -20.07
C SER A 4 -18.39 -20.44 -19.98
N ILE A 5 -18.46 -19.46 -19.10
CA ILE A 5 -19.57 -18.53 -19.00
C ILE A 5 -19.26 -17.42 -19.99
N THR A 6 -20.04 -17.34 -21.07
CA THR A 6 -19.94 -16.23 -22.03
C THR A 6 -20.90 -15.15 -21.57
N PRO A 7 -20.44 -13.94 -21.20
CA PRO A 7 -21.34 -12.83 -20.96
C PRO A 7 -22.10 -12.52 -22.25
N THR A 8 -23.41 -12.28 -22.13
CA THR A 8 -24.26 -11.91 -23.25
C THR A 8 -24.51 -10.41 -23.23
N SER A 9 -23.66 -9.62 -23.88
CA SER A 9 -23.89 -8.16 -24.03
C SER A 9 -25.19 -7.88 -24.80
N PRO A 10 -26.13 -7.07 -24.28
CA PRO A 10 -27.38 -6.74 -24.96
C PRO A 10 -27.39 -5.37 -25.66
N LEU A 11 -26.33 -4.55 -25.61
CA LEU A 11 -26.35 -3.17 -26.15
C LEU A 11 -26.48 -3.03 -27.68
N ALA A 12 -26.60 -4.12 -28.44
CA ALA A 12 -26.86 -4.04 -29.88
C ALA A 12 -28.28 -3.53 -30.25
N ALA A 13 -29.13 -3.12 -29.30
CA ALA A 13 -30.56 -2.88 -29.55
C ALA A 13 -31.14 -1.50 -29.16
N SER A 14 -30.43 -0.60 -28.47
CA SER A 14 -31.00 0.70 -28.06
C SER A 14 -30.57 1.91 -28.91
N ALA A 15 -29.50 1.82 -29.72
CA ALA A 15 -29.01 2.90 -30.59
C ALA A 15 -29.92 3.23 -31.81
N ALA A 16 -31.23 3.00 -31.70
CA ALA A 16 -32.22 3.26 -32.75
C ALA A 16 -33.28 4.27 -32.28
N GLY A 17 -32.84 5.44 -31.86
CA GLY A 17 -33.70 6.55 -31.49
C GLY A 17 -33.00 7.88 -31.69
N ASN A 18 -32.76 8.26 -32.94
CA ASN A 18 -32.25 9.61 -33.28
C ASN A 18 -33.14 10.67 -32.58
N PRO A 19 -32.63 11.52 -31.68
CA PRO A 19 -33.35 12.69 -31.22
C PRO A 19 -33.52 13.68 -32.40
N PRO A 20 -34.47 14.62 -32.31
CA PRO A 20 -34.97 15.33 -33.48
C PRO A 20 -33.95 16.34 -34.00
N LYS A 21 -33.76 16.36 -35.33
CA LYS A 21 -33.17 17.50 -36.04
C LYS A 21 -33.87 18.79 -35.58
N ALA A 22 -33.09 19.77 -35.16
CA ALA A 22 -33.55 21.11 -34.80
C ALA A 22 -34.55 21.63 -35.84
N HIS A 23 -35.68 22.09 -35.31
CA HIS A 23 -36.84 22.53 -36.08
C HIS A 23 -36.64 24.02 -36.38
N ASP A 24 -36.63 24.39 -37.66
CA ASP A 24 -36.92 25.76 -38.14
C ASP A 24 -38.22 26.21 -37.44
N ASP A 25 -38.12 27.16 -36.50
CA ASP A 25 -39.11 28.16 -36.03
C ASP A 25 -39.00 28.39 -34.51
N GLU A 26 -38.51 29.58 -34.13
CA GLU A 26 -38.74 30.30 -32.86
C GLU A 26 -38.96 29.45 -31.58
N THR A 27 -37.91 28.86 -31.01
CA THR A 27 -37.83 28.59 -29.55
C THR A 27 -36.38 28.43 -29.12
N ASP A 28 -35.96 29.20 -28.12
CA ASP A 28 -34.76 28.99 -27.29
C ASP A 28 -34.47 27.50 -27.11
N VAL A 29 -33.20 27.10 -27.19
CA VAL A 29 -32.76 25.88 -26.48
C VAL A 29 -32.81 26.22 -25.00
N SER A 30 -34.01 26.21 -24.41
CA SER A 30 -34.20 26.53 -23.00
C SER A 30 -33.37 25.59 -22.13
N ASP A 31 -32.87 26.06 -20.99
CA ASP A 31 -32.23 25.23 -19.93
C ASP A 31 -32.96 23.89 -19.70
N GLU A 32 -34.29 23.86 -19.89
CA GLU A 32 -35.15 22.68 -19.78
C GLU A 32 -34.82 21.54 -20.77
N VAL A 33 -34.19 21.82 -21.92
CA VAL A 33 -33.74 20.83 -22.92
C VAL A 33 -32.36 20.28 -22.57
N ILE A 34 -31.45 21.15 -22.12
CA ILE A 34 -30.11 20.78 -21.65
C ILE A 34 -30.21 19.92 -20.39
N ASP A 35 -31.05 20.34 -19.44
CA ASP A 35 -31.33 19.58 -18.22
C ASP A 35 -31.97 18.23 -18.51
N ALA A 36 -32.82 18.13 -19.55
CA ALA A 36 -33.42 16.87 -19.97
C ALA A 36 -32.41 15.90 -20.59
N LEU A 37 -31.46 16.40 -21.39
CA LEU A 37 -30.38 15.59 -21.96
C LEU A 37 -29.41 15.12 -20.87
N LYS A 38 -28.99 16.01 -19.96
CA LYS A 38 -28.17 15.65 -18.80
C LYS A 38 -28.83 14.58 -17.93
N ALA A 39 -30.13 14.73 -17.66
CA ALA A 39 -30.88 13.74 -16.90
C ALA A 39 -31.03 12.40 -17.62
N GLU A 40 -31.10 12.40 -18.95
CA GLU A 40 -31.12 11.17 -19.74
C GLU A 40 -29.74 10.48 -19.77
N HIS A 41 -28.65 11.25 -19.84
CA HIS A 41 -27.28 10.74 -19.79
C HIS A 41 -26.96 10.13 -18.42
N GLU A 42 -27.27 10.86 -17.34
CA GLU A 42 -27.10 10.38 -15.97
C GLU A 42 -27.87 9.07 -15.74
N ALA A 43 -29.11 8.98 -16.24
CA ALA A 43 -29.92 7.77 -16.09
C ALA A 43 -29.35 6.58 -16.88
N GLN A 44 -28.66 6.80 -18.01
CA GLN A 44 -28.00 5.74 -18.77
C GLN A 44 -26.74 5.24 -18.05
N TRP A 45 -25.98 6.15 -17.44
CA TRP A 45 -24.83 5.82 -16.61
C TRP A 45 -25.23 5.02 -15.36
N GLU A 46 -26.24 5.50 -14.61
CA GLU A 46 -26.78 4.78 -13.44
C GLU A 46 -27.31 3.38 -13.81
N GLU A 47 -27.98 3.23 -14.98
CA GLU A 47 -28.47 1.94 -15.45
C GLU A 47 -27.32 0.99 -15.83
N LEU A 48 -26.25 1.50 -16.43
CA LEU A 48 -25.05 0.74 -16.77
C LEU A 48 -24.32 0.26 -15.52
N GLU A 49 -24.03 1.15 -14.57
CA GLU A 49 -23.37 0.82 -13.31
C GLU A 49 -24.16 -0.23 -12.51
N ALA A 50 -25.49 -0.09 -12.45
CA ALA A 50 -26.34 -1.05 -11.76
C ALA A 50 -26.34 -2.44 -12.42
N GLN A 51 -26.18 -2.51 -13.74
CA GLN A 51 -26.04 -3.78 -14.47
C GLN A 51 -24.67 -4.41 -14.24
N GLN A 52 -23.61 -3.61 -14.30
CA GLN A 52 -22.23 -4.05 -14.05
C GLN A 52 -22.09 -4.62 -12.63
N GLN A 53 -22.61 -3.91 -11.63
CA GLN A 53 -22.62 -4.39 -10.25
C GLN A 53 -23.40 -5.70 -10.09
N ALA A 54 -24.53 -5.87 -10.78
CA ALA A 54 -25.31 -7.11 -10.72
C ALA A 54 -24.57 -8.30 -11.34
N GLU A 55 -23.75 -8.08 -12.38
CA GLU A 55 -22.89 -9.10 -12.98
C GLU A 55 -21.74 -9.50 -12.04
N TYR A 56 -21.10 -8.53 -11.39
CA TYR A 56 -20.08 -8.80 -10.36
C TYR A 56 -20.66 -9.58 -9.17
N ASP A 57 -21.84 -9.19 -8.67
CA ASP A 57 -22.52 -9.89 -7.57
C ASP A 57 -22.86 -11.35 -7.93
N GLU A 58 -23.30 -11.60 -9.18
CA GLU A 58 -23.60 -12.95 -9.66
C GLU A 58 -22.31 -13.79 -9.79
N LEU A 59 -21.23 -13.20 -10.28
CA LEU A 59 -19.93 -13.86 -10.41
C LEU A 59 -19.34 -14.21 -9.04
N GLU A 60 -19.37 -13.28 -8.08
CA GLU A 60 -18.89 -13.49 -6.72
C GLU A 60 -19.69 -14.61 -6.02
N ALA A 61 -21.01 -14.66 -6.21
CA ALA A 61 -21.84 -15.74 -5.65
C ALA A 61 -21.50 -17.12 -6.22
N GLN A 62 -21.15 -17.19 -7.51
CA GLN A 62 -20.73 -18.44 -8.16
C GLN A 62 -19.37 -18.91 -7.65
N TRP A 63 -18.39 -18.01 -7.54
CA TRP A 63 -17.06 -18.32 -7.00
C TRP A 63 -17.13 -18.72 -5.53
N THR A 64 -17.92 -18.01 -4.72
CA THR A 64 -18.19 -18.39 -3.32
C THR A 64 -18.70 -19.83 -3.23
N THR A 65 -19.69 -20.19 -4.07
CA THR A 65 -20.25 -21.55 -4.10
C THR A 65 -19.20 -22.59 -4.52
N ALA A 66 -18.31 -22.26 -5.46
CA ALA A 66 -17.25 -23.16 -5.91
C ALA A 66 -16.20 -23.41 -4.83
N ILE A 67 -15.77 -22.34 -4.13
CA ILE A 67 -14.82 -22.40 -3.02
C ILE A 67 -15.39 -23.22 -1.86
N GLU A 68 -16.64 -22.97 -1.48
CA GLU A 68 -17.32 -23.73 -0.40
C GLU A 68 -17.41 -25.23 -0.75
N ALA A 69 -17.71 -25.57 -2.01
CA ALA A 69 -17.81 -26.96 -2.45
C ALA A 69 -16.46 -27.69 -2.42
N MET A 70 -15.39 -27.03 -2.87
CA MET A 70 -14.02 -27.58 -2.83
C MET A 70 -13.53 -27.76 -1.39
N THR A 71 -13.74 -26.75 -0.54
CA THR A 71 -13.37 -26.81 0.89
C THR A 71 -14.07 -27.98 1.59
N ALA A 72 -15.37 -28.18 1.33
CA ALA A 72 -16.12 -29.29 1.91
C ALA A 72 -15.69 -30.66 1.39
N GLU A 73 -15.19 -30.76 0.15
CA GLU A 73 -14.63 -31.99 -0.40
C GLU A 73 -13.31 -32.34 0.30
N HIS A 74 -12.40 -31.37 0.45
CA HIS A 74 -11.12 -31.57 1.14
C HIS A 74 -11.27 -31.89 2.63
N GLU A 75 -12.19 -31.21 3.33
CA GLU A 75 -12.48 -31.51 4.75
C GLU A 75 -12.98 -32.96 4.92
N ALA A 76 -13.81 -33.44 3.99
CA ALA A 76 -14.29 -34.82 4.01
C ALA A 76 -13.18 -35.86 3.72
N GLU A 77 -12.22 -35.54 2.86
CA GLU A 77 -11.06 -36.40 2.59
C GLU A 77 -10.10 -36.46 3.79
N TRP A 78 -9.85 -35.33 4.42
CA TRP A 78 -9.09 -35.22 5.67
C TRP A 78 -9.69 -36.07 6.79
N ASP A 79 -10.99 -35.93 7.04
CA ASP A 79 -11.70 -36.70 8.06
C ASP A 79 -11.58 -38.21 7.80
N ALA A 80 -11.69 -38.64 6.54
CA ALA A 80 -11.60 -40.04 6.17
C ALA A 80 -10.18 -40.61 6.39
N LEU A 81 -9.14 -39.85 6.03
CA LEU A 81 -7.74 -40.22 6.24
C LEU A 81 -7.39 -40.33 7.72
N TYR A 82 -7.83 -39.35 8.51
CA TYR A 82 -7.64 -39.34 9.96
C TYR A 82 -8.33 -40.53 10.63
N GLU A 83 -9.59 -40.83 10.27
CA GLU A 83 -10.29 -42.01 10.79
C GLU A 83 -9.59 -43.33 10.41
N GLU A 84 -9.10 -43.47 9.18
CA GLU A 84 -8.36 -44.66 8.74
C GLU A 84 -7.07 -44.86 9.54
N LYS A 85 -6.28 -43.80 9.72
CA LYS A 85 -4.98 -43.87 10.42
C LYS A 85 -5.15 -44.05 11.92
N GLN A 86 -6.16 -43.40 12.53
CA GLN A 86 -6.50 -43.65 13.93
C GLN A 86 -6.94 -45.12 14.15
N ALA A 87 -7.70 -45.69 13.22
CA ALA A 87 -8.09 -47.10 13.29
C ALA A 87 -6.88 -48.05 13.16
N ALA A 88 -5.88 -47.69 12.36
CA ALA A 88 -4.63 -48.45 12.25
C ALA A 88 -3.81 -48.39 13.55
N LEU A 89 -3.75 -47.21 14.18
CA LEU A 89 -3.08 -46.99 15.46
C LEU A 89 -3.73 -47.82 16.59
N ASP A 90 -5.06 -47.80 16.66
CA ASP A 90 -5.82 -48.58 17.63
C ASP A 90 -5.61 -50.09 17.42
N ALA A 91 -5.50 -50.55 16.16
CA ALA A 91 -5.24 -51.94 15.83
C ALA A 91 -3.82 -52.37 16.26
N LEU A 92 -2.82 -51.53 16.02
CA LEU A 92 -1.43 -51.77 16.43
C LEU A 92 -1.32 -51.86 17.96
N SER A 93 -1.93 -50.91 18.68
CA SER A 93 -1.94 -50.92 20.14
C SER A 93 -2.58 -52.19 20.71
N ALA A 94 -3.67 -52.67 20.09
CA ALA A 94 -4.33 -53.92 20.50
C ALA A 94 -3.48 -55.19 20.21
N GLU A 95 -2.70 -55.20 19.14
CA GLU A 95 -1.75 -56.28 18.84
C GLU A 95 -0.64 -56.33 19.89
N HIS A 96 -0.04 -55.18 20.23
CA HIS A 96 0.98 -55.08 21.27
C HIS A 96 0.48 -55.51 22.65
N GLU A 97 -0.74 -55.12 23.04
CA GLU A 97 -1.34 -55.55 24.31
C GLU A 97 -1.53 -57.08 24.35
N THR A 98 -1.82 -57.69 23.20
CA THR A 98 -1.94 -59.14 23.05
C THR A 98 -0.58 -59.84 23.19
N GLU A 99 0.47 -59.32 22.57
CA GLU A 99 1.83 -59.88 22.66
C GLU A 99 2.42 -59.75 24.07
N ALA A 100 2.27 -58.58 24.70
CA ALA A 100 2.62 -58.33 26.09
C ALA A 100 1.97 -59.35 27.05
N SER A 101 0.67 -59.58 26.85
CA SER A 101 -0.09 -60.55 27.64
C SER A 101 0.40 -61.98 27.44
N ALA A 102 0.79 -62.36 26.21
CA ALA A 102 1.35 -63.68 25.91
C ALA A 102 2.71 -63.89 26.57
N LEU A 103 3.59 -62.88 26.52
CA LEU A 103 4.91 -62.92 27.14
C LEU A 103 4.82 -63.07 28.67
N GLN A 104 3.89 -62.35 29.29
CA GLN A 104 3.66 -62.46 30.73
C GLN A 104 3.13 -63.86 31.12
N ALA A 105 2.25 -64.45 30.31
CA ALA A 105 1.74 -65.80 30.55
C ALA A 105 2.85 -66.87 30.43
N GLU A 106 3.80 -66.70 29.49
CA GLU A 106 4.95 -67.58 29.36
C GLU A 106 5.88 -67.49 30.58
N HIS A 107 6.17 -66.27 31.05
CA HIS A 107 6.98 -66.05 32.25
C HIS A 107 6.34 -66.68 33.50
N GLU A 108 5.03 -66.49 33.71
CA GLU A 108 4.30 -67.11 34.82
C GLU A 108 4.37 -68.64 34.76
N THR A 109 4.28 -69.21 33.57
CA THR A 109 4.41 -70.66 33.35
C THR A 109 5.81 -71.17 33.69
N ALA A 110 6.86 -70.45 33.28
CA ALA A 110 8.25 -70.80 33.56
C ALA A 110 8.58 -70.68 35.07
N MET A 111 8.11 -69.62 35.73
CA MET A 111 8.25 -69.44 37.18
C MET A 111 7.57 -70.55 37.98
N LEU A 112 6.40 -71.01 37.53
CA LEU A 112 5.70 -72.13 38.15
C LEU A 112 6.50 -73.44 38.02
N ALA A 113 7.08 -73.70 36.84
CA ALA A 113 7.90 -74.89 36.60
C ALA A 113 9.16 -74.92 37.49
N LEU A 114 9.87 -73.79 37.60
CA LEU A 114 11.01 -73.62 38.51
C LEU A 114 10.63 -73.90 39.97
N LYS A 115 9.46 -73.41 40.40
CA LYS A 115 8.96 -73.65 41.74
C LYS A 115 8.66 -75.13 41.99
N GLU A 116 8.07 -75.84 41.02
CA GLU A 116 7.83 -77.27 41.12
C GLU A 116 9.14 -78.08 41.23
N GLU A 117 10.20 -77.67 40.53
CA GLU A 117 11.53 -78.29 40.65
C GLU A 117 12.14 -78.10 42.05
N LEU A 118 12.02 -76.90 42.63
CA LEU A 118 12.46 -76.60 44.00
C LEU A 118 11.72 -77.44 45.04
N ASP A 119 10.39 -77.51 44.93
CA ASP A 119 9.56 -78.31 45.83
C ASP A 119 9.92 -79.81 45.72
N ALA A 120 10.25 -80.30 44.52
CA ALA A 120 10.69 -81.69 44.30
C ALA A 120 12.09 -81.98 44.88
N ALA A 121 13.02 -81.03 44.78
CA ALA A 121 14.35 -81.12 45.39
C ALA A 121 14.25 -81.17 46.91
N TYR A 122 13.43 -80.29 47.51
CA TYR A 122 13.16 -80.27 48.94
C TYR A 122 12.63 -81.63 49.43
N ALA A 123 11.62 -82.18 48.75
CA ALA A 123 11.04 -83.47 49.10
C ALA A 123 12.05 -84.63 49.00
N THR A 124 12.99 -84.56 48.05
CA THR A 124 14.05 -85.58 47.89
C THR A 124 15.07 -85.52 49.01
N LEU A 125 15.54 -84.32 49.36
CA LEU A 125 16.47 -84.07 50.46
C LEU A 125 15.88 -84.45 51.82
N GLU A 126 14.61 -84.13 52.07
CA GLU A 126 13.90 -84.49 53.29
C GLU A 126 13.74 -86.02 53.42
N ALA A 127 13.37 -86.70 52.34
CA ALA A 127 13.25 -88.16 52.33
C ALA A 127 14.61 -88.86 52.56
N ALA A 128 15.69 -88.33 51.98
CA ALA A 128 17.04 -88.84 52.19
C ALA A 128 17.50 -88.64 53.65
N LEU A 129 17.26 -87.46 54.23
CA LEU A 129 17.60 -87.15 55.61
C LEU A 129 16.92 -88.13 56.57
N LEU A 130 15.62 -88.37 56.37
CA LEU A 130 14.84 -89.28 57.20
C LEU A 130 15.37 -90.71 57.11
N ALA A 131 15.71 -91.20 55.91
CA ALA A 131 16.23 -92.55 55.72
C ALA A 131 17.61 -92.75 56.38
N GLU A 132 18.49 -91.76 56.30
CA GLU A 132 19.80 -91.79 56.97
C GLU A 132 19.66 -91.67 58.50
N TRP A 133 18.71 -90.86 58.97
CA TRP A 133 18.32 -90.78 60.39
C TRP A 133 17.85 -92.12 60.97
N GLU A 134 16.91 -92.79 60.29
CA GLU A 134 16.41 -94.10 60.71
C GLU A 134 17.54 -95.14 60.76
N THR A 135 18.48 -95.06 59.81
CA THR A 135 19.66 -95.93 59.77
C THR A 135 20.58 -95.69 60.96
N LEU A 136 20.86 -94.41 61.26
CA LEU A 136 21.64 -94.02 62.43
C LEU A 136 20.94 -94.54 63.71
N GLU A 137 19.65 -94.27 63.91
CA GLU A 137 18.94 -94.71 65.12
C GLU A 137 18.97 -96.23 65.33
N ALA A 138 18.86 -97.01 64.24
CA ALA A 138 19.02 -98.45 64.30
C ALA A 138 20.45 -98.86 64.72
N GLN A 139 21.48 -98.18 64.19
CA GLN A 139 22.88 -98.42 64.58
C GLN A 139 23.12 -98.09 66.05
N LEU A 140 22.62 -96.95 66.54
CA LEU A 140 22.72 -96.59 67.96
C LEU A 140 22.06 -97.63 68.85
N ALA A 141 20.87 -98.13 68.48
CA ALA A 141 20.18 -99.16 69.24
C ALA A 141 21.00 -100.46 69.34
N ASP A 142 21.60 -100.89 68.22
CA ASP A 142 22.45 -102.09 68.17
C ASP A 142 23.77 -101.90 68.95
N GLU A 143 24.45 -100.77 68.78
CA GLU A 143 25.69 -100.44 69.50
C GLU A 143 25.46 -100.27 71.00
N TRP A 144 24.34 -99.65 71.39
CA TRP A 144 23.95 -99.48 72.78
C TRP A 144 23.67 -100.83 73.44
N ALA A 145 22.90 -101.71 72.78
CA ALA A 145 22.65 -103.06 73.27
C ALA A 145 23.96 -103.86 73.44
N ALA A 146 24.88 -103.76 72.48
CA ALA A 146 26.20 -104.39 72.57
C ALA A 146 27.07 -103.81 73.70
N ALA A 147 27.03 -102.50 73.91
CA ALA A 147 27.77 -101.81 74.98
C ALA A 147 27.18 -102.12 76.38
N GLU A 148 25.87 -102.30 76.48
CA GLU A 148 25.19 -102.70 77.72
C GLU A 148 25.56 -104.13 78.12
N ASP A 149 25.55 -105.07 77.16
CA ASP A 149 26.02 -106.45 77.36
C ASP A 149 27.50 -106.52 77.77
N ALA A 150 28.32 -105.57 77.32
CA ALA A 150 29.74 -105.45 77.67
C ALA A 150 30.00 -104.66 78.97
N GLY A 151 28.97 -104.02 79.57
CA GLY A 151 29.09 -103.17 80.74
C GLY A 151 29.83 -101.84 80.50
N THR A 152 29.85 -101.36 79.26
CA THR A 152 30.58 -100.15 78.81
C THR A 152 29.67 -99.07 78.24
N ALA A 153 28.34 -99.23 78.30
CA ALA A 153 27.40 -98.18 77.91
C ALA A 153 27.56 -96.93 78.79
N ASP A 154 27.73 -95.77 78.16
CA ASP A 154 27.95 -94.48 78.80
C ASP A 154 27.37 -93.34 77.94
N ASP A 155 27.12 -92.19 78.55
CA ASP A 155 26.54 -90.99 77.92
C ASP A 155 27.36 -90.50 76.71
N THR A 156 28.66 -90.81 76.68
CA THR A 156 29.57 -90.49 75.57
C THR A 156 29.12 -91.14 74.24
N LEU A 157 28.53 -92.33 74.27
CA LEU A 157 28.06 -93.02 73.07
C LEU A 157 26.84 -92.33 72.44
N ALA A 158 25.87 -91.93 73.28
CA ALA A 158 24.71 -91.15 72.84
C ALA A 158 25.12 -89.78 72.30
N ALA A 159 26.05 -89.09 72.97
CA ALA A 159 26.55 -87.78 72.54
C ALA A 159 27.28 -87.83 71.18
N ASN A 160 28.02 -88.90 70.88
CA ASN A 160 28.65 -89.07 69.58
C ASN A 160 27.63 -89.25 68.46
N HIS A 161 26.54 -89.97 68.73
CA HIS A 161 25.50 -90.22 67.75
C HIS A 161 24.59 -88.99 67.54
N ASP A 162 24.33 -88.22 68.59
CA ASP A 162 23.71 -86.88 68.49
C ASP A 162 24.58 -85.94 67.65
N ALA A 163 25.90 -85.97 67.81
CA ALA A 163 26.81 -85.17 66.99
C ALA A 163 26.82 -85.62 65.52
N GLN A 164 26.67 -86.91 65.23
CA GLN A 164 26.52 -87.42 63.86
C GLN A 164 25.18 -87.01 63.24
N ARG A 165 24.07 -87.02 64.00
CA ARG A 165 22.77 -86.49 63.55
C ARG A 165 22.85 -85.02 63.18
N GLN A 166 23.42 -84.21 64.08
CA GLN A 166 23.58 -82.78 63.83
C GLN A 166 24.44 -82.53 62.58
N ALA A 167 25.55 -83.27 62.41
CA ALA A 167 26.39 -83.14 61.22
C ALA A 167 25.63 -83.49 59.92
N LEU A 168 24.69 -84.42 59.98
CA LEU A 168 23.83 -84.80 58.84
C LEU A 168 22.80 -83.72 58.50
N GLU A 169 22.14 -83.16 59.54
CA GLU A 169 21.23 -82.01 59.39
C GLU A 169 21.95 -80.80 58.81
N ASP A 170 23.15 -80.50 59.32
CA ASP A 170 23.98 -79.39 58.87
C ASP A 170 24.42 -79.58 57.39
N ASP A 171 24.75 -80.81 56.98
CA ASP A 171 25.12 -81.12 55.58
C ASP A 171 23.92 -81.00 54.63
N HIS A 172 22.76 -81.55 55.00
CA HIS A 172 21.53 -81.40 54.20
C HIS A 172 21.04 -79.96 54.14
N ALA A 173 21.15 -79.20 55.24
CA ALA A 173 20.84 -77.77 55.23
C ALA A 173 21.79 -76.99 54.31
N ALA A 174 23.08 -77.37 54.24
CA ALA A 174 24.03 -76.78 53.30
C ALA A 174 23.69 -77.11 51.84
N GLN A 175 23.32 -78.37 51.55
CA GLN A 175 22.89 -78.79 50.21
C GLN A 175 21.59 -78.08 49.77
N LEU A 176 20.63 -77.90 50.68
CA LEU A 176 19.41 -77.15 50.41
C LEU A 176 19.71 -75.67 50.13
N ALA A 177 20.60 -75.05 50.93
CA ALA A 177 21.00 -73.66 50.71
C ALA A 177 21.73 -73.46 49.36
N GLU A 178 22.50 -74.45 48.91
CA GLU A 178 23.11 -74.45 47.58
C GLU A 178 22.03 -74.54 46.48
N PHE A 179 21.02 -75.39 46.65
CA PHE A 179 19.90 -75.49 45.72
C PHE A 179 19.03 -74.22 45.68
N GLU A 180 18.73 -73.61 46.84
CA GLU A 180 18.01 -72.33 46.91
C GLU A 180 18.79 -71.20 46.23
N ALA A 181 20.12 -71.17 46.38
CA ALA A 181 20.97 -70.20 45.70
C ALA A 181 20.97 -70.40 44.17
N ASP A 182 21.00 -71.65 43.69
CA ASP A 182 20.88 -71.96 42.26
C ASP A 182 19.49 -71.58 41.72
N TYR A 183 18.41 -71.82 42.49
CA TYR A 183 17.06 -71.38 42.16
C TYR A 183 16.96 -69.85 42.05
N ASP A 184 17.48 -69.11 43.03
CA ASP A 184 17.48 -67.64 43.01
C ASP A 184 18.26 -67.10 41.79
N ALA A 185 19.37 -67.73 41.43
CA ALA A 185 20.13 -67.39 40.22
C ALA A 185 19.32 -67.64 38.94
N MET A 186 18.63 -68.78 38.83
CA MET A 186 17.76 -69.08 37.69
C MET A 186 16.58 -68.12 37.58
N VAL A 187 15.96 -67.73 38.71
CA VAL A 187 14.89 -66.72 38.75
C VAL A 187 15.41 -65.35 38.29
N ALA A 188 16.61 -64.96 38.73
CA ALA A 188 17.23 -63.71 38.31
C ALA A 188 17.57 -63.69 36.81
N ASP A 189 18.08 -64.79 36.27
CA ASP A 189 18.35 -64.96 34.84
C ASP A 189 17.05 -64.89 34.02
N LEU A 190 15.98 -65.56 34.48
CA LEU A 190 14.67 -65.53 33.84
C LEU A 190 14.04 -64.13 33.86
N ALA A 191 14.13 -63.40 34.97
CA ALA A 191 13.65 -62.03 35.07
C ALA A 191 14.45 -61.08 34.16
N SER A 192 15.77 -61.30 34.03
CA SER A 192 16.61 -60.52 33.12
C SER A 192 16.26 -60.78 31.66
N ALA A 193 16.07 -62.06 31.27
CA ALA A 193 15.64 -62.42 29.92
C ALA A 193 14.27 -61.83 29.56
N GLN A 194 13.32 -61.87 30.51
CA GLN A 194 12.00 -61.26 30.31
C GLN A 194 12.08 -59.74 30.13
N ALA A 195 12.96 -59.07 30.89
CA ALA A 195 13.17 -57.63 30.76
C ALA A 195 13.80 -57.24 29.40
N GLU A 196 14.76 -58.03 28.91
CA GLU A 196 15.35 -57.83 27.58
C GLU A 196 14.31 -58.01 26.45
N GLU A 197 13.44 -59.01 26.57
CA GLU A 197 12.39 -59.28 25.57
C GLU A 197 11.29 -58.20 25.59
N TRP A 198 10.88 -57.74 26.78
CA TRP A 198 9.97 -56.59 26.92
C TRP A 198 10.56 -55.31 26.33
N GLN A 199 11.83 -55.02 26.62
CA GLN A 199 12.49 -53.84 26.06
C GLN A 199 12.54 -53.90 24.53
N GLY A 200 12.79 -55.08 23.95
CA GLY A 200 12.77 -55.26 22.50
C GLY A 200 11.39 -55.02 21.88
N LEU A 201 10.31 -55.44 22.56
CA LEU A 201 8.93 -55.18 22.15
C LEU A 201 8.57 -53.69 22.23
N GLU A 202 9.01 -53.01 23.29
CA GLU A 202 8.78 -51.58 23.49
C GLU A 202 9.52 -50.74 22.42
N GLU A 203 10.80 -51.07 22.14
CA GLU A 203 11.56 -50.41 21.06
C GLU A 203 10.95 -50.67 19.67
N GLN A 204 10.42 -51.87 19.43
CA GLN A 204 9.71 -52.18 18.18
C GLN A 204 8.40 -51.40 18.06
N HIS A 205 7.63 -51.32 19.15
CA HIS A 205 6.38 -50.55 19.21
C HIS A 205 6.62 -49.08 18.91
N ASP A 206 7.58 -48.46 19.58
CA ASP A 206 7.94 -47.05 19.37
C ASP A 206 8.35 -46.82 17.91
N THR A 207 9.15 -47.72 17.34
CA THR A 207 9.56 -47.62 15.92
C THR A 207 8.38 -47.72 14.95
N GLU A 208 7.42 -48.62 15.20
CA GLU A 208 6.25 -48.80 14.34
C GLU A 208 5.24 -47.65 14.51
N TRP A 209 5.14 -47.08 15.71
CA TRP A 209 4.31 -45.92 16.02
C TRP A 209 4.85 -44.66 15.34
N ASP A 210 6.16 -44.38 15.51
CA ASP A 210 6.85 -43.27 14.85
C ASP A 210 6.70 -43.36 13.32
N ALA A 211 6.84 -44.56 12.74
CA ALA A 211 6.69 -44.75 11.30
C ALA A 211 5.27 -44.48 10.79
N LEU A 212 4.24 -44.78 11.59
CA LEU A 212 2.84 -44.51 11.23
C LEU A 212 2.50 -43.02 11.36
N GLU A 213 3.03 -42.36 12.39
CA GLU A 213 2.92 -40.91 12.59
C GLU A 213 3.62 -40.15 11.46
N ASP A 214 4.84 -40.55 11.09
CA ASP A 214 5.56 -39.98 9.95
C ASP A 214 4.79 -40.17 8.63
N GLU A 215 4.14 -41.32 8.43
CA GLU A 215 3.31 -41.57 7.25
C GLU A 215 2.04 -40.70 7.24
N LEU A 216 1.41 -40.49 8.40
CA LEU A 216 0.26 -39.60 8.54
C LEU A 216 0.64 -38.15 8.22
N HIS A 217 1.73 -37.65 8.79
CA HIS A 217 2.24 -36.30 8.51
C HIS A 217 2.59 -36.15 7.02
N ALA A 218 3.28 -37.11 6.42
CA ALA A 218 3.61 -37.04 4.99
C ALA A 218 2.39 -37.05 4.07
N LEU A 219 1.30 -37.74 4.46
CA LEU A 219 0.04 -37.73 3.72
C LEU A 219 -0.70 -36.40 3.88
N ILE A 220 -0.71 -35.86 5.10
CA ILE A 220 -1.25 -34.53 5.41
C ILE A 220 -0.54 -33.47 4.58
N ASP A 221 0.79 -33.41 4.64
CA ASP A 221 1.60 -32.43 3.89
C ASP A 221 1.35 -32.52 2.38
N ALA A 222 1.14 -33.74 1.85
CA ALA A 222 0.87 -33.94 0.44
C ALA A 222 -0.53 -33.46 0.03
N LEU A 223 -1.51 -33.59 0.92
CA LEU A 223 -2.90 -33.20 0.67
C LEU A 223 -3.07 -31.68 0.83
N GLU A 224 -2.39 -31.07 1.79
CA GLU A 224 -2.27 -29.61 1.91
C GLU A 224 -1.62 -29.02 0.66
N ALA A 225 -0.51 -29.61 0.18
CA ALA A 225 0.15 -29.13 -1.04
C ALA A 225 -0.72 -29.29 -2.31
N GLU A 226 -1.56 -30.34 -2.38
CA GLU A 226 -2.53 -30.51 -3.47
C GLU A 226 -3.65 -29.45 -3.37
N GLN A 227 -4.14 -29.20 -2.15
CA GLN A 227 -5.14 -28.17 -1.87
C GLN A 227 -4.65 -26.77 -2.21
N ASP A 228 -3.42 -26.40 -1.83
CA ASP A 228 -2.83 -25.10 -2.12
C ASP A 228 -2.69 -24.89 -3.63
N ALA A 229 -2.26 -25.92 -4.38
CA ALA A 229 -2.15 -25.85 -5.83
C ALA A 229 -3.51 -25.73 -6.54
N GLU A 230 -4.55 -26.39 -6.02
CA GLU A 230 -5.91 -26.24 -6.53
C GLU A 230 -6.49 -24.87 -6.21
N TRP A 231 -6.22 -24.31 -5.03
CA TRP A 231 -6.58 -22.95 -4.64
C TRP A 231 -5.92 -21.90 -5.53
N GLU A 232 -4.61 -21.97 -5.74
CA GLU A 232 -3.86 -21.06 -6.62
C GLU A 232 -4.45 -21.08 -8.04
N THR A 233 -4.74 -22.27 -8.58
CA THR A 233 -5.36 -22.41 -9.91
C THR A 233 -6.78 -21.82 -9.95
N LEU A 234 -7.54 -21.92 -8.86
CA LEU A 234 -8.89 -21.39 -8.74
C LEU A 234 -8.88 -19.86 -8.65
N GLU A 235 -7.94 -19.30 -7.89
CA GLU A 235 -7.76 -17.86 -7.68
C GLU A 235 -7.27 -17.18 -8.97
N ASP A 236 -6.29 -17.76 -9.67
CA ASP A 236 -5.87 -17.32 -11.01
C ASP A 236 -7.05 -17.30 -12.00
N ALA A 237 -7.92 -18.32 -11.93
CA ALA A 237 -9.10 -18.40 -12.80
C ALA A 237 -10.17 -17.39 -12.42
N LYS A 238 -10.34 -17.09 -11.13
CA LYS A 238 -11.22 -16.02 -10.63
C LYS A 238 -10.71 -14.68 -11.13
N GLU A 239 -9.44 -14.35 -10.89
CA GLU A 239 -8.82 -13.09 -11.30
C GLU A 239 -8.94 -12.88 -12.82
N ALA A 240 -8.62 -13.89 -13.63
CA ALA A 240 -8.75 -13.80 -15.08
C ALA A 240 -10.20 -13.58 -15.59
N GLU A 241 -11.22 -14.12 -14.88
CA GLU A 241 -12.63 -13.84 -15.22
C GLU A 241 -13.05 -12.43 -14.79
N TYR A 242 -12.55 -11.92 -13.67
CA TYR A 242 -12.78 -10.55 -13.21
C TYR A 242 -12.12 -9.53 -14.14
N GLU A 243 -10.85 -9.72 -14.50
CA GLU A 243 -10.14 -8.88 -15.47
C GLU A 243 -10.87 -8.83 -16.82
N ALA A 244 -11.31 -9.99 -17.33
CA ALA A 244 -12.03 -10.04 -18.60
C ALA A 244 -13.41 -9.34 -18.56
N LEU A 245 -14.05 -9.31 -17.38
CA LEU A 245 -15.30 -8.59 -17.18
C LEU A 245 -15.05 -7.08 -17.09
N GLU A 246 -14.01 -6.67 -16.36
CA GLU A 246 -13.59 -5.27 -16.24
C GLU A 246 -13.19 -4.69 -17.60
N GLU A 247 -12.38 -5.40 -18.40
CA GLU A 247 -12.04 -5.00 -19.78
C GLU A 247 -13.29 -4.85 -20.67
N ALA A 248 -14.30 -5.69 -20.48
CA ALA A 248 -15.54 -5.61 -21.25
C ALA A 248 -16.41 -4.42 -20.83
N HIS A 249 -16.47 -4.13 -19.52
CA HIS A 249 -17.17 -2.98 -18.95
C HIS A 249 -16.47 -1.67 -19.33
N GLU A 250 -15.14 -1.65 -19.37
CA GLU A 250 -14.35 -0.51 -19.85
C GLU A 250 -14.69 -0.17 -21.30
N ALA A 251 -14.66 -1.16 -22.18
CA ALA A 251 -14.99 -0.97 -23.58
C ALA A 251 -16.44 -0.51 -23.80
N GLU A 252 -17.36 -0.86 -22.89
CA GLU A 252 -18.75 -0.41 -22.91
C GLU A 252 -18.89 1.05 -22.44
N ARG A 253 -18.13 1.46 -21.41
CA ARG A 253 -18.01 2.86 -20.97
C ARG A 253 -17.41 3.75 -22.06
N GLU A 254 -16.26 3.37 -22.60
CA GLU A 254 -15.59 4.09 -23.70
C GLU A 254 -16.52 4.25 -24.91
N ALA A 255 -17.32 3.23 -25.23
CA ALA A 255 -18.27 3.30 -26.33
C ALA A 255 -19.48 4.21 -26.05
N LEU A 256 -19.91 4.30 -24.78
CA LEU A 256 -20.98 5.21 -24.35
C LEU A 256 -20.47 6.65 -24.32
N GLU A 257 -19.28 6.88 -23.78
CA GLU A 257 -18.60 8.18 -23.73
C GLU A 257 -18.33 8.71 -25.15
N ALA A 258 -17.73 7.90 -26.02
CA ALA A 258 -17.53 8.29 -27.43
C ALA A 258 -18.84 8.53 -28.20
N ALA A 259 -19.95 7.91 -27.80
CA ALA A 259 -21.27 8.17 -28.37
C ALA A 259 -21.88 9.47 -27.82
N GLN A 260 -21.54 9.85 -26.58
CA GLN A 260 -21.94 11.10 -25.95
C GLN A 260 -21.12 12.28 -26.51
N ASP A 261 -19.80 12.14 -26.64
CA ASP A 261 -18.90 13.19 -27.15
C ASP A 261 -19.21 13.55 -28.62
N ALA A 262 -19.61 12.58 -29.44
CA ALA A 262 -20.02 12.81 -30.82
C ALA A 262 -21.29 13.68 -30.97
N GLU A 263 -22.03 13.95 -29.88
CA GLU A 263 -23.17 14.89 -29.88
C GLU A 263 -22.77 16.34 -29.51
N TRP A 264 -21.51 16.61 -29.10
CA TRP A 264 -21.06 17.91 -28.58
C TRP A 264 -20.07 18.73 -29.45
N GLU A 265 -19.51 18.20 -30.55
CA GLU A 265 -18.41 18.83 -31.35
C GLU A 265 -18.75 20.10 -32.20
N GLU A 266 -19.97 20.65 -32.18
CA GLU A 266 -20.30 21.89 -32.95
C GLU A 266 -21.27 22.76 -32.13
N ILE A 267 -20.74 23.75 -31.39
CA ILE A 267 -21.52 24.64 -30.53
C ILE A 267 -21.63 26.02 -31.21
N VAL A 268 -22.85 26.37 -31.63
CA VAL A 268 -23.17 27.59 -32.39
C VAL A 268 -24.22 28.39 -31.62
N GLY A 269 -23.87 29.63 -31.26
CA GLY A 269 -24.79 30.63 -30.71
C GLY A 269 -25.75 31.20 -31.76
N ASP A 270 -26.69 32.02 -31.32
CA ASP A 270 -27.74 32.60 -32.16
C ASP A 270 -27.49 34.08 -32.53
N ALA A 271 -28.45 34.98 -32.29
CA ALA A 271 -28.38 36.38 -32.70
C ALA A 271 -28.52 37.35 -31.50
N GLY A 272 -28.18 36.90 -30.30
CA GLY A 272 -28.02 37.75 -29.13
C GLY A 272 -26.84 37.31 -28.26
N ASP A 273 -26.54 38.12 -27.23
CA ASP A 273 -25.39 37.96 -26.34
C ASP A 273 -25.30 36.54 -25.70
N ASP A 274 -24.44 35.70 -26.25
CA ASP A 274 -24.31 34.29 -25.94
C ASP A 274 -23.10 33.98 -25.04
N ARG A 275 -23.16 32.83 -24.36
CA ARG A 275 -22.04 32.28 -23.58
C ARG A 275 -21.74 30.88 -24.05
N VAL A 276 -20.68 30.76 -24.84
CA VAL A 276 -20.30 29.52 -25.53
C VAL A 276 -19.01 28.98 -24.92
N LYS A 277 -19.01 27.69 -24.56
CA LYS A 277 -17.91 27.04 -23.85
C LYS A 277 -17.53 25.72 -24.52
N GLY A 278 -16.24 25.53 -24.79
CA GLY A 278 -15.63 24.27 -25.22
C GLY A 278 -15.33 23.30 -24.09
N SER A 279 -14.70 22.20 -24.46
CA SER A 279 -14.37 20.98 -23.73
C SER A 279 -12.89 20.94 -23.35
N GLN A 280 -12.21 19.79 -23.39
CA GLN A 280 -10.74 19.71 -23.26
C GLN A 280 -10.08 19.24 -24.58
N ASP A 281 -10.87 19.12 -25.64
CA ASP A 281 -10.48 18.64 -26.97
C ASP A 281 -10.51 19.79 -27.99
N ASP A 282 -10.03 19.55 -29.23
CA ASP A 282 -10.05 20.54 -30.31
C ASP A 282 -11.50 20.92 -30.71
N ASP A 283 -11.98 22.08 -30.26
CA ASP A 283 -13.36 22.54 -30.44
C ASP A 283 -13.55 23.54 -31.59
N THR A 284 -14.79 23.64 -32.10
CA THR A 284 -15.22 24.73 -32.99
C THR A 284 -16.42 25.45 -32.40
N LEU A 285 -16.22 26.70 -32.01
CA LEU A 285 -17.19 27.55 -31.32
C LEU A 285 -17.55 28.76 -32.19
N THR A 286 -18.82 29.15 -32.20
CA THR A 286 -19.29 30.34 -32.92
C THR A 286 -20.31 31.11 -32.07
N GLY A 287 -20.12 32.42 -31.88
CA GLY A 287 -21.01 33.32 -31.14
C GLY A 287 -22.25 33.68 -31.94
N GLY A 288 -22.08 34.32 -33.10
CA GLY A 288 -23.20 34.68 -33.98
C GLY A 288 -23.38 36.19 -34.08
N ASP A 289 -24.61 36.72 -34.00
CA ASP A 289 -24.80 38.17 -33.80
C ASP A 289 -24.99 38.43 -32.29
N GLY A 290 -24.42 39.47 -31.70
CA GLY A 290 -24.54 39.75 -30.25
C GLY A 290 -23.21 40.10 -29.60
N ASP A 291 -23.22 40.63 -28.37
CA ASP A 291 -21.99 40.82 -27.59
C ASP A 291 -21.69 39.51 -26.83
N ASP A 292 -20.87 38.63 -27.41
CA ASP A 292 -20.75 37.23 -27.01
C ASP A 292 -19.55 36.96 -26.08
N THR A 293 -19.58 35.83 -25.36
CA THR A 293 -18.48 35.35 -24.51
C THR A 293 -18.14 33.91 -24.87
N LEU A 294 -16.96 33.68 -25.47
CA LEU A 294 -16.49 32.38 -25.94
C LEU A 294 -15.27 31.92 -25.13
N ALA A 295 -15.22 30.62 -24.77
CA ALA A 295 -14.09 30.03 -24.04
C ALA A 295 -13.76 28.61 -24.53
N GLY A 296 -12.55 28.36 -25.06
CA GLY A 296 -12.14 27.08 -25.68
C GLY A 296 -11.63 26.02 -24.70
N PHE A 297 -10.78 26.41 -23.74
CA PHE A 297 -10.14 25.58 -22.69
C PHE A 297 -8.85 24.87 -23.12
N ASN A 298 -8.83 23.55 -23.30
CA ASN A 298 -7.62 22.82 -23.74
C ASN A 298 -7.88 22.29 -25.14
N GLY A 299 -6.85 22.19 -25.98
CA GLY A 299 -7.02 21.75 -27.37
C GLY A 299 -6.44 22.76 -28.36
N ASN A 300 -6.64 22.53 -29.66
CA ASN A 300 -6.37 23.52 -30.71
C ASN A 300 -7.72 24.04 -31.23
N ASP A 301 -8.23 25.05 -30.58
CA ASP A 301 -9.60 25.50 -30.75
C ASP A 301 -9.76 26.47 -31.91
N THR A 302 -10.96 26.51 -32.48
CA THR A 302 -11.36 27.54 -33.45
C THR A 302 -12.60 28.26 -32.95
N LEU A 303 -12.45 29.53 -32.56
CA LEU A 303 -13.48 30.37 -31.97
C LEU A 303 -13.76 31.57 -32.88
N ASP A 304 -15.03 31.82 -33.16
CA ASP A 304 -15.50 32.94 -34.00
C ASP A 304 -16.59 33.72 -33.25
N GLY A 305 -16.29 34.96 -32.83
CA GLY A 305 -17.22 35.82 -32.10
C GLY A 305 -18.43 36.18 -32.95
N GLY A 306 -18.19 36.82 -34.10
CA GLY A 306 -19.23 37.16 -35.06
C GLY A 306 -19.54 38.65 -35.06
N ASP A 307 -20.81 39.05 -35.00
CA ASP A 307 -21.21 40.47 -35.05
C ASP A 307 -21.54 41.02 -33.64
N GLY A 308 -20.64 41.74 -32.99
CA GLY A 308 -20.87 42.49 -31.74
C GLY A 308 -19.56 42.78 -30.99
N ASP A 309 -19.63 43.36 -29.79
CA ASP A 309 -18.42 43.57 -28.96
C ASP A 309 -18.14 42.27 -28.14
N ASP A 310 -17.24 41.42 -28.63
CA ASP A 310 -17.07 40.05 -28.13
C ASP A 310 -15.94 39.87 -27.12
N PHE A 311 -16.07 38.90 -26.22
CA PHE A 311 -15.02 38.42 -25.33
C PHE A 311 -14.64 36.98 -25.67
N ILE A 312 -13.42 36.75 -26.15
CA ILE A 312 -12.95 35.43 -26.58
C ILE A 312 -11.70 35.04 -25.79
N TRP A 313 -11.76 33.88 -25.16
CA TRP A 313 -10.63 33.26 -24.49
C TRP A 313 -10.35 31.89 -25.12
N ALA A 314 -9.30 31.79 -25.91
CA ALA A 314 -9.04 30.61 -26.73
C ALA A 314 -8.61 29.41 -25.87
N GLY A 315 -7.59 29.54 -25.01
CA GLY A 315 -7.14 28.39 -24.21
C GLY A 315 -6.50 28.71 -22.86
N SER A 316 -6.40 27.69 -22.01
CA SER A 316 -5.66 27.70 -20.72
C SER A 316 -4.53 26.68 -20.67
N ASP A 317 -4.34 25.89 -21.73
CA ASP A 317 -3.24 24.93 -21.82
C ASP A 317 -1.92 25.62 -22.21
N ALA A 318 -0.80 24.91 -22.09
CA ALA A 318 0.52 25.45 -22.35
C ALA A 318 0.99 25.23 -23.80
N ASN A 319 0.21 24.54 -24.65
CA ASN A 319 0.65 24.05 -25.96
C ASN A 319 -0.42 24.08 -27.07
N GLY A 320 -1.65 24.48 -26.77
CA GLY A 320 -2.75 24.63 -27.72
C GLY A 320 -2.43 25.70 -28.75
N ASN A 321 -2.71 25.45 -30.02
CA ASN A 321 -2.46 26.44 -31.07
C ASN A 321 -3.81 26.90 -31.60
N ASP A 322 -4.33 27.94 -30.98
CA ASP A 322 -5.72 28.32 -31.14
C ASP A 322 -5.92 29.33 -32.26
N LYS A 323 -7.16 29.41 -32.73
CA LYS A 323 -7.60 30.41 -33.70
C LYS A 323 -8.81 31.14 -33.14
N ALA A 324 -8.63 32.42 -32.84
CA ALA A 324 -9.70 33.30 -32.38
C ALA A 324 -9.95 34.40 -33.42
N TYR A 325 -11.21 34.55 -33.82
CA TYR A 325 -11.70 35.60 -34.70
C TYR A 325 -12.71 36.44 -33.93
N GLY A 326 -12.48 37.75 -33.78
CA GLY A 326 -13.40 38.68 -33.12
C GLY A 326 -14.64 38.89 -33.97
N GLY A 327 -14.46 39.42 -35.18
CA GLY A 327 -15.55 39.62 -36.14
C GLY A 327 -15.85 41.11 -36.35
N GLN A 328 -17.10 41.55 -36.19
CA GLN A 328 -17.50 42.96 -36.27
C GLN A 328 -17.76 43.53 -34.87
N GLY A 329 -16.88 44.38 -34.37
CA GLY A 329 -17.13 45.12 -33.12
C GLY A 329 -15.84 45.47 -32.43
N ASN A 330 -15.89 45.84 -31.15
CA ASN A 330 -14.69 46.06 -30.35
C ASN A 330 -14.41 44.83 -29.51
N ASP A 331 -13.51 43.98 -29.98
CA ASP A 331 -13.39 42.65 -29.42
C ASP A 331 -12.20 42.54 -28.45
N LEU A 332 -12.34 41.66 -27.47
CA LEU A 332 -11.29 41.31 -26.53
C LEU A 332 -10.93 39.83 -26.67
N LEU A 333 -9.74 39.57 -27.21
CA LEU A 333 -9.26 38.22 -27.53
C LEU A 333 -8.02 37.86 -26.68
N GLY A 334 -8.02 36.66 -26.10
CA GLY A 334 -6.88 36.04 -25.40
C GLY A 334 -6.53 34.67 -25.97
N GLY A 335 -5.25 34.42 -26.26
CA GLY A 335 -4.74 33.18 -26.87
C GLY A 335 -4.58 32.08 -25.83
N GLY A 336 -3.70 32.28 -24.86
CA GLY A 336 -3.43 31.27 -23.84
C GLY A 336 -1.96 30.87 -23.87
N GLY A 337 -1.66 29.57 -23.89
CA GLY A 337 -0.30 29.09 -24.10
C GLY A 337 -0.20 28.26 -25.39
N GLY A 338 0.87 28.45 -26.17
CA GLY A 338 1.11 27.82 -27.46
C GLY A 338 1.34 28.84 -28.56
N ALA A 339 1.15 28.50 -29.83
CA ALA A 339 1.39 29.43 -30.95
C ALA A 339 0.06 29.83 -31.60
N ASP A 340 -0.48 30.95 -31.14
CA ASP A 340 -1.88 31.30 -31.43
C ASP A 340 -2.04 32.24 -32.63
N LEU A 341 -3.20 32.19 -33.26
CA LEU A 341 -3.64 33.12 -34.30
C LEU A 341 -4.86 33.90 -33.81
N LEU A 342 -4.64 35.16 -33.46
CA LEU A 342 -5.70 36.06 -33.00
C LEU A 342 -5.95 37.14 -34.03
N ILE A 343 -7.19 37.24 -34.49
CA ILE A 343 -7.63 38.19 -35.51
C ILE A 343 -8.82 38.97 -34.96
N GLY A 344 -8.66 40.28 -34.79
CA GLY A 344 -9.76 41.16 -34.35
C GLY A 344 -10.86 41.25 -35.41
N ASP A 345 -10.56 41.88 -36.55
CA ASP A 345 -11.49 41.95 -37.68
C ASP A 345 -11.47 40.68 -38.55
N GLY A 346 -12.63 40.08 -38.86
CA GLY A 346 -12.75 38.91 -39.74
C GLY A 346 -12.02 39.01 -41.11
N ASP A 347 -11.70 37.87 -41.73
CA ASP A 347 -10.83 37.69 -42.93
C ASP A 347 -11.29 38.45 -44.22
N ASP A 348 -12.41 39.17 -44.16
CA ASP A 348 -12.96 39.97 -45.25
C ASP A 348 -12.57 41.46 -45.12
N LEU A 349 -11.41 41.79 -45.69
CA LEU A 349 -10.75 43.11 -45.84
C LEU A 349 -11.57 44.30 -46.41
N GLU A 350 -12.91 44.27 -46.42
CA GLU A 350 -13.75 45.35 -46.93
C GLU A 350 -14.88 45.74 -45.95
N ASP A 351 -14.58 46.72 -45.09
CA ASP A 351 -15.48 47.51 -44.24
C ASP A 351 -15.89 46.91 -42.86
N LEU A 352 -14.93 46.45 -42.05
CA LEU A 352 -15.13 46.15 -40.61
C LEU A 352 -14.59 47.33 -39.75
N GLU A 353 -15.38 47.76 -38.75
CA GLU A 353 -15.10 48.92 -37.88
C GLU A 353 -15.08 48.45 -36.41
N GLY A 354 -13.91 48.52 -35.75
CA GLY A 354 -13.69 48.04 -34.38
C GLY A 354 -12.35 48.47 -33.77
N ASP A 355 -12.32 48.75 -32.46
CA ASP A 355 -11.11 48.97 -31.67
C ASP A 355 -10.81 47.70 -30.83
N ASP A 356 -10.07 46.73 -31.41
CA ASP A 356 -9.82 45.44 -30.76
C ASP A 356 -8.64 45.43 -29.78
N THR A 357 -8.72 44.57 -28.77
CA THR A 357 -7.66 44.30 -27.80
C THR A 357 -7.26 42.82 -27.84
N LEU A 358 -6.00 42.53 -28.19
CA LEU A 358 -5.50 41.16 -28.37
C LEU A 358 -4.37 40.84 -27.37
N PHE A 359 -4.44 39.67 -26.73
CA PHE A 359 -3.44 39.13 -25.82
C PHE A 359 -2.97 37.75 -26.32
N GLY A 360 -1.69 37.63 -26.71
CA GLY A 360 -1.13 36.35 -27.19
C GLY A 360 -0.97 35.32 -26.07
N GLY A 361 -0.34 35.72 -24.96
CA GLY A 361 -0.03 34.81 -23.86
C GLY A 361 1.36 34.20 -24.01
N ALA A 362 1.54 32.91 -23.72
CA ALA A 362 2.85 32.25 -23.70
C ALA A 362 3.13 31.49 -25.02
N GLY A 363 4.09 31.94 -25.84
CA GLY A 363 4.55 31.21 -27.03
C GLY A 363 4.81 32.11 -28.25
N ASP A 364 4.84 31.55 -29.46
CA ASP A 364 5.17 32.26 -30.71
C ASP A 364 3.89 32.71 -31.45
N ASP A 365 3.26 33.78 -30.96
CA ASP A 365 1.93 34.20 -31.42
C ASP A 365 1.91 35.06 -32.69
N THR A 366 0.82 34.97 -33.45
CA THR A 366 0.49 35.85 -34.58
C THR A 366 -0.76 36.69 -34.26
N LEU A 367 -0.53 37.96 -33.91
CA LEU A 367 -1.59 38.94 -33.64
C LEU A 367 -1.87 39.79 -34.88
N VAL A 368 -3.11 39.77 -35.37
CA VAL A 368 -3.56 40.59 -36.50
C VAL A 368 -4.62 41.57 -36.00
N GLY A 369 -4.17 42.79 -35.70
CA GLY A 369 -5.07 43.90 -35.38
C GLY A 369 -5.68 44.55 -36.63
N GLY A 370 -6.91 45.01 -36.48
CA GLY A 370 -7.65 45.81 -37.46
C GLY A 370 -7.08 47.21 -37.73
N SER A 371 -7.88 48.07 -38.35
CA SER A 371 -7.40 49.35 -38.91
C SER A 371 -6.98 50.44 -37.91
N TRP A 372 -7.15 50.30 -36.58
CA TRP A 372 -6.98 51.40 -35.61
C TRP A 372 -6.56 51.04 -34.15
N VAL A 373 -5.44 50.33 -33.93
CA VAL A 373 -4.95 50.06 -32.55
C VAL A 373 -4.13 51.24 -31.96
N ASP A 374 -4.43 51.70 -30.71
CA ASP A 374 -3.71 52.73 -29.89
C ASP A 374 -2.99 52.10 -28.67
N LEU A 375 -1.73 52.44 -28.41
CA LEU A 375 -0.89 51.77 -27.42
C LEU A 375 -0.07 52.74 -26.53
N ASN A 376 -0.05 52.51 -25.21
CA ASN A 376 0.66 53.36 -24.23
C ASN A 376 1.65 52.59 -23.30
N GLN A 377 2.38 53.34 -22.45
CA GLN A 377 3.71 53.07 -21.82
C GLN A 377 3.88 51.83 -20.90
N ASN A 378 3.11 50.77 -21.06
CA ASN A 378 3.29 49.46 -20.40
C ASN A 378 3.57 48.31 -21.38
N GLY A 379 4.10 48.61 -22.57
CA GLY A 379 4.59 47.58 -23.49
C GLY A 379 3.61 47.14 -24.57
N ILE A 380 2.83 48.06 -25.14
CA ILE A 380 2.16 47.81 -26.43
C ILE A 380 2.61 48.87 -27.46
N VAL A 381 2.63 48.51 -28.75
CA VAL A 381 3.26 49.20 -29.91
C VAL A 381 2.51 50.43 -30.48
N ASP A 382 2.99 51.66 -30.28
CA ASP A 382 2.62 52.85 -31.07
C ASP A 382 3.41 52.89 -32.41
N ILE A 383 2.73 52.85 -33.57
CA ILE A 383 3.34 53.01 -34.91
C ILE A 383 3.41 54.50 -35.29
N GLU A 384 4.25 55.27 -34.61
CA GLU A 384 4.98 56.36 -35.28
C GLU A 384 6.35 55.85 -35.71
N ASP A 385 6.37 55.08 -36.81
CA ASP A 385 7.39 55.12 -37.89
C ASP A 385 7.46 53.79 -38.65
N PHE A 386 6.44 53.51 -39.47
CA PHE A 386 6.63 52.60 -40.60
C PHE A 386 5.97 53.10 -41.88
N THR A 387 6.18 54.38 -42.23
CA THR A 387 6.16 54.72 -43.66
C THR A 387 7.47 54.29 -44.29
N SER A 388 7.50 53.05 -44.79
CA SER A 388 8.40 52.69 -45.88
C SER A 388 7.93 53.36 -47.19
N ASP A 389 8.04 54.68 -47.24
CA ASP A 389 8.05 55.43 -48.50
C ASP A 389 9.35 55.07 -49.23
N GLY A 390 9.22 54.07 -50.10
CA GLY A 390 10.33 53.49 -50.84
C GLY A 390 9.96 53.06 -52.25
N SER A 391 9.08 53.78 -52.97
CA SER A 391 9.25 54.06 -54.41
C SER A 391 8.05 54.78 -55.08
N GLY A 392 8.27 56.05 -55.41
CA GLY A 392 8.15 56.47 -56.81
C GLY A 392 6.94 57.29 -57.25
N ALA A 393 7.06 58.61 -57.06
CA ALA A 393 6.58 59.70 -57.92
C ALA A 393 5.05 59.83 -58.07
N ASN A 394 4.42 61.00 -57.85
CA ASN A 394 4.69 62.30 -58.49
C ASN A 394 3.74 63.41 -57.95
N ASP A 395 4.19 64.68 -58.09
CA ASP A 395 3.48 65.97 -57.95
C ASP A 395 3.16 66.48 -56.53
N ASP A 396 3.41 67.72 -56.12
CA ASP A 396 4.13 68.87 -56.69
C ASP A 396 4.25 70.00 -55.63
N GLY A 397 5.35 70.76 -55.69
CA GLY A 397 5.30 72.21 -55.40
C GLY A 397 5.44 72.67 -53.95
N GLY A 398 6.69 72.82 -53.50
CA GLY A 398 7.01 73.40 -52.18
C GLY A 398 6.72 74.89 -52.02
N ALA A 399 6.89 75.37 -50.78
CA ALA A 399 7.42 76.69 -50.48
C ALA A 399 7.99 76.71 -49.05
N ASN A 400 9.27 76.99 -49.02
CA ASN A 400 10.15 77.30 -47.91
C ASN A 400 10.16 78.83 -47.67
N ASP A 401 10.03 79.21 -46.40
CA ASP A 401 10.47 80.48 -45.77
C ASP A 401 10.63 80.08 -44.28
N ASP A 402 11.83 79.84 -43.73
CA ASP A 402 12.93 80.77 -43.59
C ASP A 402 14.29 80.05 -43.43
N GLY A 403 15.34 80.66 -44.00
CA GLY A 403 16.67 80.06 -44.12
C GLY A 403 17.71 80.52 -43.10
N GLY A 404 18.76 79.70 -43.01
CA GLY A 404 20.10 80.04 -42.51
C GLY A 404 20.73 78.85 -41.79
N ALA A 405 21.44 77.95 -42.50
CA ALA A 405 22.91 77.90 -42.61
C ALA A 405 23.59 77.70 -41.22
N ASN A 406 24.50 76.74 -40.97
CA ASN A 406 25.54 76.16 -41.82
C ASN A 406 26.22 74.97 -41.10
N ASP A 407 26.56 73.98 -41.93
CA ASP A 407 27.54 72.90 -41.85
C ASP A 407 28.92 73.31 -41.26
N ASP A 408 29.41 72.60 -40.23
CA ASP A 408 30.75 72.00 -40.19
C ASP A 408 31.08 71.18 -38.92
N GLY A 409 31.58 69.96 -39.13
CA GLY A 409 32.77 69.47 -38.42
C GLY A 409 32.59 68.46 -37.29
N GLY A 410 32.59 67.16 -37.64
CA GLY A 410 32.99 66.11 -36.70
C GLY A 410 34.48 66.15 -36.34
N ALA A 411 34.84 65.64 -35.17
CA ALA A 411 36.19 65.18 -34.82
C ALA A 411 36.26 64.52 -33.41
N ASN A 412 36.50 63.21 -33.40
CA ASN A 412 37.38 62.44 -32.49
C ASN A 412 36.98 62.32 -31.00
N ASP A 413 36.77 61.09 -30.52
CA ASP A 413 37.83 60.38 -29.77
C ASP A 413 37.58 58.87 -29.75
N ASP A 414 38.67 58.13 -29.72
CA ASP A 414 38.81 56.70 -29.91
C ASP A 414 38.64 55.91 -28.61
N GLY A 415 38.22 54.64 -28.77
CA GLY A 415 38.11 53.69 -27.67
C GLY A 415 39.47 53.33 -27.05
N GLY A 416 39.41 52.92 -25.78
CA GLY A 416 40.51 52.30 -25.07
C GLY A 416 39.97 51.29 -24.05
N ALA A 417 40.27 50.02 -24.29
CA ALA A 417 39.90 48.86 -23.48
C ALA A 417 40.80 48.69 -22.23
N ASN A 418 40.26 47.93 -21.26
CA ASN A 418 40.89 47.29 -20.11
C ASN A 418 40.86 48.09 -18.79
N ASP A 419 39.86 47.82 -17.95
CA ASP A 419 40.00 47.92 -16.49
C ASP A 419 39.31 46.72 -15.83
N ASP A 420 40.15 45.80 -15.39
CA ASP A 420 39.88 44.65 -14.55
C ASP A 420 39.97 45.08 -13.07
N GLY A 421 38.85 45.18 -12.37
CA GLY A 421 38.90 45.48 -10.94
C GLY A 421 37.53 45.48 -10.28
N GLY A 422 37.23 44.41 -9.54
CA GLY A 422 36.15 44.42 -8.57
C GLY A 422 36.37 45.45 -7.47
N ALA A 423 35.27 45.98 -6.93
CA ALA A 423 35.18 46.51 -5.58
C ALA A 423 33.72 46.77 -5.21
N ASN A 424 33.29 46.05 -4.19
CA ASN A 424 32.16 46.32 -3.33
C ASN A 424 32.40 47.66 -2.60
N ASP A 425 31.37 48.52 -2.52
CA ASP A 425 31.23 49.68 -1.60
C ASP A 425 29.76 50.14 -1.78
N ASP A 426 28.80 49.60 -1.02
CA ASP A 426 28.43 49.99 0.34
C ASP A 426 27.95 51.46 0.49
N GLY A 427 26.75 51.60 1.08
CA GLY A 427 26.39 52.75 1.91
C GLY A 427 25.79 54.00 1.26
N GLY A 428 24.47 53.97 1.01
CA GLY A 428 23.67 55.16 0.73
C GLY A 428 22.21 55.05 1.15
N ALA A 429 21.95 54.77 2.44
CA ALA A 429 20.60 54.69 3.01
C ALA A 429 19.92 56.07 3.12
N ASN A 430 18.81 56.30 2.40
CA ASN A 430 17.70 57.13 2.87
C ASN A 430 16.38 57.00 2.07
N ASP A 431 15.46 56.20 2.62
CA ASP A 431 14.05 56.54 2.95
C ASP A 431 12.98 56.51 1.83
N ASP A 432 12.69 55.33 1.30
CA ASP A 432 11.35 54.70 1.16
C ASP A 432 11.55 53.18 0.99
N GLY A 433 10.62 52.38 1.54
CA GLY A 433 10.77 50.93 1.70
C GLY A 433 10.73 50.17 0.37
N GLY A 434 11.66 49.23 0.20
CA GLY A 434 11.79 48.39 -0.99
C GLY A 434 13.26 48.14 -1.34
N ALA A 435 13.92 47.27 -0.60
CA ALA A 435 15.16 46.57 -0.93
C ALA A 435 15.25 45.48 0.13
N ASN A 436 15.25 44.17 -0.17
CA ASN A 436 15.98 43.37 -1.17
C ASN A 436 15.23 42.01 -1.16
N ASP A 437 14.90 41.32 -2.26
CA ASP A 437 15.80 40.73 -3.26
C ASP A 437 14.92 40.27 -4.45
N ASP A 438 14.77 41.10 -5.49
CA ASP A 438 14.20 40.68 -6.78
C ASP A 438 15.30 40.01 -7.59
N GLY A 439 15.55 38.74 -7.27
CA GLY A 439 16.10 37.79 -8.24
C GLY A 439 15.11 37.71 -9.40
N GLY A 440 15.49 38.29 -10.54
CA GLY A 440 14.60 38.40 -11.68
C GLY A 440 14.34 37.04 -12.33
N ALA A 441 13.09 36.60 -12.35
CA ALA A 441 12.60 35.60 -13.31
C ALA A 441 12.39 36.21 -14.71
N ASN A 442 13.26 37.15 -15.14
CA ASN A 442 13.30 37.67 -16.50
C ASN A 442 14.73 38.07 -16.92
N ASP A 443 15.69 37.16 -16.80
CA ASP A 443 16.92 37.24 -17.59
C ASP A 443 16.74 36.49 -18.92
N ASP A 444 16.74 37.23 -20.01
CA ASP A 444 16.76 36.78 -21.41
C ASP A 444 18.17 36.27 -21.82
N GLY A 445 18.77 35.47 -20.94
CA GLY A 445 20.21 35.21 -20.86
C GLY A 445 20.77 33.96 -21.56
N GLY A 446 20.00 33.19 -22.33
CA GLY A 446 20.53 32.21 -23.30
C GLY A 446 21.25 30.97 -22.73
N ALA A 447 20.60 29.80 -22.86
CA ALA A 447 21.17 28.45 -22.89
C ALA A 447 22.60 28.32 -22.33
N ASN A 448 22.68 28.13 -20.99
CA ASN A 448 23.73 27.56 -20.11
C ASN A 448 23.93 28.49 -18.87
N ASP A 449 23.45 28.07 -17.69
CA ASP A 449 23.27 28.80 -16.41
C ASP A 449 21.99 29.66 -16.43
N ASP A 450 21.04 29.51 -15.50
CA ASP A 450 21.24 29.51 -14.05
C ASP A 450 20.13 28.81 -13.24
N GLY A 451 20.18 27.48 -13.08
CA GLY A 451 19.46 26.82 -11.99
C GLY A 451 20.01 27.24 -10.63
N GLY A 452 19.68 28.46 -10.20
CA GLY A 452 20.24 29.16 -9.08
C GLY A 452 19.26 29.22 -7.94
N ASP A 453 19.77 29.09 -6.72
CA ASP A 453 19.01 29.13 -5.48
C ASP A 453 18.29 30.49 -5.32
N ASP A 454 17.00 30.49 -5.59
CA ASP A 454 16.14 31.68 -5.56
C ASP A 454 15.49 31.91 -4.20
N THR A 455 15.01 33.13 -3.95
CA THR A 455 14.20 33.45 -2.78
C THR A 455 13.02 34.31 -3.19
N VAL A 456 11.80 33.80 -2.99
CA VAL A 456 10.53 34.40 -3.44
C VAL A 456 9.62 34.61 -2.22
N ASP A 457 8.97 35.77 -2.12
CA ASP A 457 8.07 36.14 -1.02
C ASP A 457 6.77 36.76 -1.59
N GLY A 458 5.62 36.20 -1.22
CA GLY A 458 4.27 36.61 -1.63
C GLY A 458 3.67 37.75 -0.79
N ASP A 459 4.30 38.11 0.34
CA ASP A 459 3.80 39.12 1.28
C ASP A 459 2.40 38.82 1.86
N THR A 460 1.33 39.40 1.32
CA THR A 460 -0.04 39.23 1.83
C THR A 460 -0.99 39.22 0.65
N GLY A 461 -1.93 38.31 0.63
CA GLY A 461 -2.75 38.04 -0.55
C GLY A 461 -2.95 36.55 -0.71
N GLY A 462 -3.70 36.15 -1.74
CA GLY A 462 -3.58 34.79 -2.24
C GLY A 462 -2.69 34.88 -3.46
N ASP A 463 -1.50 34.32 -3.35
CA ASP A 463 -0.39 34.52 -4.27
C ASP A 463 -0.09 33.25 -5.05
N SER A 464 0.67 33.43 -6.14
CA SER A 464 1.12 32.33 -6.98
C SER A 464 2.62 32.42 -7.23
N LEU A 465 3.41 31.57 -6.57
CA LEU A 465 4.88 31.60 -6.53
C LEU A 465 5.57 30.36 -7.16
N TRP A 466 6.41 30.56 -8.18
CA TRP A 466 7.14 29.51 -8.91
C TRP A 466 8.62 29.88 -9.07
N SER A 467 9.57 28.99 -8.69
CA SER A 467 11.02 29.27 -8.76
C SER A 467 11.80 28.44 -9.79
N GLY A 468 11.43 27.18 -10.02
CA GLY A 468 11.91 26.41 -11.17
C GLY A 468 13.03 25.41 -10.84
N ILE A 469 14.29 25.73 -11.15
CA ILE A 469 15.44 24.82 -10.91
C ILE A 469 16.42 25.54 -9.99
N GLY A 470 16.86 24.91 -8.91
CA GLY A 470 17.72 25.53 -7.89
C GLY A 470 17.34 25.03 -6.50
N ASP A 471 18.17 25.28 -5.48
CA ASP A 471 17.77 25.02 -4.08
C ASP A 471 17.05 26.28 -3.54
N ASP A 472 15.75 26.36 -3.76
CA ASP A 472 14.98 27.60 -3.66
C ASP A 472 14.32 27.82 -2.29
N LYS A 473 13.89 29.06 -2.03
CA LYS A 473 13.13 29.43 -0.82
C LYS A 473 11.89 30.23 -1.14
N LEU A 474 10.72 29.69 -0.84
CA LEU A 474 9.45 30.33 -1.09
C LEU A 474 8.75 30.67 0.23
N PHE A 475 8.16 31.85 0.31
CA PHE A 475 7.32 32.31 1.42
C PHE A 475 5.98 32.78 0.85
N GLY A 476 4.87 32.13 1.22
CA GLY A 476 3.51 32.47 0.79
C GLY A 476 3.05 33.79 1.42
N GLY A 477 2.88 33.79 2.74
CA GLY A 477 2.54 35.00 3.49
C GLY A 477 1.22 34.86 4.25
N ASP A 478 0.41 35.92 4.25
CA ASP A 478 -0.98 35.84 4.75
C ASP A 478 -1.96 35.68 3.57
N GLY A 479 -2.78 34.64 3.55
CA GLY A 479 -3.84 34.35 2.58
C GLY A 479 -3.59 33.00 1.89
N ASN A 480 -4.52 32.57 1.02
CA ASN A 480 -4.47 31.21 0.47
C ASN A 480 -3.59 31.19 -0.78
N ASP A 481 -2.42 30.57 -0.67
CA ASP A 481 -1.35 30.62 -1.66
C ASP A 481 -1.24 29.32 -2.45
N ILE A 482 -0.68 29.42 -3.66
CA ILE A 482 -0.25 28.26 -4.44
C ILE A 482 1.23 28.43 -4.74
N MET A 483 2.05 27.42 -4.43
CA MET A 483 3.50 27.50 -4.54
C MET A 483 4.10 26.27 -5.22
N GLY A 484 5.11 26.48 -6.08
CA GLY A 484 5.86 25.40 -6.74
C GLY A 484 7.36 25.70 -6.82
N ALA A 485 8.20 24.94 -6.11
CA ALA A 485 9.64 25.22 -6.10
C ALA A 485 10.41 24.54 -7.25
N GLY A 486 10.13 23.27 -7.54
CA GLY A 486 10.47 22.65 -8.83
C GLY A 486 11.56 21.59 -8.78
N VAL A 487 12.82 21.87 -9.08
CA VAL A 487 13.91 20.87 -9.04
C VAL A 487 15.07 21.40 -8.22
N GLY A 488 15.38 20.72 -7.12
CA GLY A 488 16.48 21.04 -6.21
C GLY A 488 16.07 20.73 -4.77
N ASP A 489 16.93 21.03 -3.78
CA ASP A 489 16.58 20.86 -2.37
C ASP A 489 15.91 22.14 -1.86
N ASP A 490 14.58 22.20 -1.96
CA ASP A 490 13.80 23.41 -1.80
C ASP A 490 13.30 23.64 -0.36
N THR A 491 12.96 24.88 -0.02
CA THR A 491 12.29 25.21 1.25
C THR A 491 11.07 26.10 1.03
N LEU A 492 9.89 25.60 1.39
CA LEU A 492 8.62 26.31 1.25
C LEU A 492 8.01 26.62 2.62
N TYR A 493 7.45 27.82 2.76
CA TYR A 493 6.68 28.27 3.93
C TYR A 493 5.36 28.88 3.45
N GLY A 494 4.21 28.23 3.68
CA GLY A 494 2.88 28.79 3.40
C GLY A 494 2.54 29.95 4.34
N LEU A 495 2.85 29.75 5.62
CA LEU A 495 2.65 30.67 6.74
C LEU A 495 1.22 30.76 7.22
N GLY A 496 0.30 31.42 6.53
CA GLY A 496 -1.07 31.51 7.02
C GLY A 496 -2.09 31.68 5.93
N GLY A 497 -3.14 30.87 5.95
CA GLY A 497 -4.06 30.67 4.83
C GLY A 497 -4.23 29.18 4.59
N ASP A 498 -5.18 28.81 3.74
CA ASP A 498 -5.29 27.42 3.28
C ASP A 498 -4.48 27.29 1.99
N ASP A 499 -3.28 26.72 2.08
CA ASP A 499 -2.26 26.78 1.03
C ASP A 499 -2.14 25.47 0.23
N VAL A 500 -1.65 25.57 -1.01
CA VAL A 500 -1.30 24.41 -1.84
C VAL A 500 0.17 24.48 -2.23
N LEU A 501 0.97 23.57 -1.65
CA LEU A 501 2.43 23.58 -1.76
C LEU A 501 2.93 22.38 -2.56
N PHE A 502 3.64 22.65 -3.65
CA PHE A 502 4.34 21.66 -4.46
C PHE A 502 5.85 21.84 -4.26
N SER A 503 6.51 20.94 -3.54
CA SER A 503 7.95 21.11 -3.31
C SER A 503 8.74 20.92 -4.60
N GLY A 504 8.34 19.97 -5.46
CA GLY A 504 9.02 19.80 -6.73
C GLY A 504 8.84 18.44 -7.37
N GLN A 505 9.63 18.17 -8.40
CA GLN A 505 9.68 16.88 -9.10
C GLN A 505 10.78 15.97 -8.53
N THR A 506 11.85 16.55 -7.98
CA THR A 506 13.00 15.87 -7.34
C THR A 506 13.69 16.84 -6.38
N GLY A 507 14.10 16.36 -5.21
CA GLY A 507 14.77 17.18 -4.20
C GLY A 507 14.88 16.42 -2.88
N ASN A 508 15.51 16.99 -1.87
CA ASN A 508 15.21 16.66 -0.48
C ASN A 508 14.68 17.93 0.17
N ASP A 509 13.36 18.07 0.13
CA ASP A 509 12.69 19.33 0.34
C ASP A 509 12.26 19.52 1.78
N LYS A 510 12.10 20.79 2.17
CA LYS A 510 11.48 21.16 3.44
C LYS A 510 10.24 21.99 3.22
N VAL A 511 9.09 21.47 3.61
CA VAL A 511 7.81 22.18 3.48
C VAL A 511 7.21 22.46 4.84
N VAL A 512 6.70 23.67 5.02
CA VAL A 512 5.93 24.09 6.19
C VAL A 512 4.63 24.74 5.69
N GLY A 513 3.48 24.13 5.95
CA GLY A 513 2.16 24.69 5.62
C GLY A 513 1.92 25.97 6.40
N GLY A 514 1.69 25.86 7.71
CA GLY A 514 1.62 26.99 8.61
C GLY A 514 0.33 27.02 9.41
N VAL A 515 -0.58 27.95 9.11
CA VAL A 515 -1.85 28.11 9.80
C VAL A 515 -2.96 28.11 8.76
N GLY A 516 -3.87 27.14 8.82
CA GLY A 516 -4.95 26.94 7.86
C GLY A 516 -4.96 25.50 7.40
N ASP A 517 -5.97 25.12 6.61
CA ASP A 517 -6.08 23.74 6.14
C ASP A 517 -5.21 23.56 4.87
N ASP A 518 -3.97 23.10 5.02
CA ASP A 518 -2.96 23.09 3.97
C ASP A 518 -2.93 21.77 3.18
N THR A 519 -2.51 21.84 1.91
CA THR A 519 -2.25 20.67 1.07
C THR A 519 -0.81 20.67 0.55
N VAL A 520 -0.04 19.64 0.90
CA VAL A 520 1.39 19.52 0.53
C VAL A 520 1.65 18.30 -0.34
N PHE A 521 2.34 18.50 -1.46
CA PHE A 521 2.85 17.44 -2.34
C PHE A 521 4.38 17.51 -2.46
N ALA A 522 5.09 16.56 -1.83
CA ALA A 522 6.56 16.54 -1.85
C ALA A 522 7.19 15.68 -2.98
N ASN A 523 6.45 14.69 -3.48
CA ASN A 523 6.78 13.88 -4.66
C ASN A 523 8.00 12.95 -4.57
N GLN A 524 9.22 13.40 -4.85
CA GLN A 524 10.41 12.53 -4.88
C GLN A 524 11.51 13.17 -4.05
N GLY A 525 11.91 12.50 -2.97
CA GLY A 525 12.93 13.02 -2.09
C GLY A 525 12.96 12.33 -0.75
N GLU A 526 14.02 12.53 0.03
CA GLU A 526 13.89 12.34 1.48
C GLU A 526 13.41 13.68 2.06
N ASP A 527 12.09 13.87 2.09
CA ASP A 527 11.46 15.15 2.34
C ASP A 527 11.09 15.34 3.82
N THR A 528 11.00 16.59 4.26
CA THR A 528 10.56 16.96 5.61
C THR A 528 9.37 17.90 5.55
N ILE A 529 8.20 17.42 5.95
CA ILE A 529 6.92 18.13 5.85
C ILE A 529 6.36 18.42 7.24
N PHE A 530 5.92 19.66 7.44
CA PHE A 530 5.16 20.09 8.62
C PHE A 530 3.87 20.74 8.13
N GLY A 531 2.70 20.20 8.49
CA GLY A 531 1.40 20.79 8.19
C GLY A 531 1.21 22.09 8.96
N GLY A 532 1.07 22.01 10.28
CA GLY A 532 0.98 23.16 11.17
C GLY A 532 -0.30 23.18 11.97
N ASP A 533 -0.93 24.35 12.12
CA ASP A 533 -2.26 24.46 12.74
C ASP A 533 -3.32 24.35 11.63
N GLY A 534 -4.21 23.37 11.65
CA GLY A 534 -5.20 23.16 10.59
C GLY A 534 -5.53 21.70 10.40
N ASN A 535 -6.48 21.37 9.51
CA ASN A 535 -6.69 19.99 9.08
C ASN A 535 -5.98 19.80 7.74
N ASP A 536 -4.76 19.30 7.81
CA ASP A 536 -3.83 19.29 6.70
C ASP A 536 -3.91 17.98 5.90
N MET A 537 -3.51 18.06 4.63
CA MET A 537 -3.38 16.91 3.74
C MET A 537 -1.96 16.85 3.18
N LEU A 538 -1.19 15.87 3.66
CA LEU A 538 0.27 15.82 3.46
C LEU A 538 0.67 14.55 2.70
N PHE A 539 1.35 14.71 1.57
CA PHE A 539 1.85 13.61 0.73
C PHE A 539 3.38 13.64 0.65
N GLY A 540 4.05 12.64 1.24
CA GLY A 540 5.51 12.45 1.18
C GLY A 540 5.96 12.08 -0.22
N GLY A 541 5.55 10.90 -0.70
CA GLY A 541 5.74 10.51 -2.09
C GLY A 541 6.66 9.29 -2.23
N ASN A 542 7.91 9.48 -2.64
CA ASN A 542 8.86 8.36 -2.79
C ASN A 542 10.17 8.65 -2.06
N GLN A 543 10.78 7.59 -1.54
CA GLN A 543 11.91 7.59 -0.61
C GLN A 543 11.44 7.91 0.81
N ASN A 544 12.39 8.02 1.75
CA ASN A 544 12.07 8.00 3.18
C ASN A 544 11.75 9.41 3.66
N ASP A 545 10.48 9.67 3.94
CA ASP A 545 9.98 10.98 4.32
C ASP A 545 9.77 11.13 5.83
N TYR A 546 9.83 12.38 6.30
CA TYR A 546 9.38 12.77 7.64
C TYR A 546 8.18 13.70 7.51
N ILE A 547 7.04 13.30 8.05
CA ILE A 547 5.79 14.04 7.94
C ILE A 547 5.19 14.26 9.33
N GLU A 548 4.93 15.52 9.68
CA GLU A 548 4.24 15.94 10.91
C GLU A 548 2.99 16.75 10.55
N GLY A 549 1.81 16.28 10.95
CA GLY A 549 0.53 16.96 10.74
C GLY A 549 0.47 18.26 11.52
N GLY A 550 0.49 18.15 12.85
CA GLY A 550 0.60 19.30 13.73
C GLY A 550 -0.61 19.38 14.66
N ALA A 551 -1.48 20.35 14.50
CA ALA A 551 -2.67 20.51 15.33
C ALA A 551 -3.92 20.58 14.47
N GLY A 552 -4.81 19.60 14.58
CA GLY A 552 -6.06 19.48 13.84
C GLY A 552 -6.33 18.02 13.49
N ASP A 553 -7.33 17.73 12.67
CA ASP A 553 -7.62 16.35 12.25
C ASP A 553 -6.97 16.11 10.87
N ASP A 554 -5.73 15.63 10.87
CA ASP A 554 -4.86 15.61 9.68
C ASP A 554 -4.95 14.31 8.85
N GLN A 555 -4.56 14.40 7.58
CA GLN A 555 -4.42 13.25 6.67
C GLN A 555 -2.98 13.16 6.14
N LEU A 556 -2.25 12.13 6.56
CA LEU A 556 -0.86 11.92 6.20
C LEU A 556 -0.69 10.68 5.33
N PHE A 557 -0.01 10.84 4.20
CA PHE A 557 0.34 9.78 3.27
C PHE A 557 1.86 9.70 3.13
N GLY A 558 2.47 8.65 3.71
CA GLY A 558 3.91 8.42 3.62
C GLY A 558 4.35 8.21 2.17
N GLY A 559 3.82 7.16 1.55
CA GLY A 559 4.01 6.91 0.12
C GLY A 559 4.73 5.61 -0.13
N LYS A 560 5.90 5.66 -0.77
CA LYS A 560 6.77 4.50 -1.02
C LYS A 560 8.04 4.61 -0.20
N ASP A 561 8.60 3.45 0.13
CA ASP A 561 9.78 3.33 0.99
C ASP A 561 9.43 3.66 2.46
N SER A 562 10.43 3.84 3.33
CA SER A 562 10.24 3.81 4.79
C SER A 562 10.04 5.20 5.39
N ASP A 563 8.81 5.51 5.77
CA ASP A 563 8.43 6.85 6.23
C ASP A 563 8.32 6.97 7.76
N THR A 564 8.45 8.19 8.26
CA THR A 564 8.12 8.56 9.64
C THR A 564 6.94 9.51 9.65
N LEU A 565 5.83 9.08 10.26
CA LEU A 565 4.55 9.78 10.26
C LEU A 565 4.17 10.15 11.69
N ASN A 566 3.91 11.44 11.94
CA ASN A 566 3.44 11.96 13.22
C ASN A 566 2.17 12.77 12.97
N GLY A 567 1.01 12.29 13.43
CA GLY A 567 -0.26 13.02 13.28
C GLY A 567 -0.23 14.36 14.03
N GLY A 568 0.21 14.34 15.28
CA GLY A 568 0.26 15.52 16.13
C GLY A 568 -0.90 15.56 17.11
N GLU A 569 -1.40 16.73 17.49
CA GLU A 569 -2.60 16.89 18.30
C GLU A 569 -3.84 16.78 17.39
N GLY A 570 -4.63 15.71 17.48
CA GLY A 570 -5.64 15.54 16.44
C GLY A 570 -6.54 14.34 16.59
N ASN A 571 -7.33 14.05 15.57
CA ASN A 571 -7.79 12.69 15.32
C ASN A 571 -7.38 12.39 13.89
N ASP A 572 -6.18 11.86 13.76
CA ASP A 572 -5.48 11.87 12.49
C ASP A 572 -5.70 10.58 11.72
N THR A 573 -5.60 10.67 10.40
CA THR A 573 -5.64 9.51 9.50
C THR A 573 -4.30 9.36 8.81
N LEU A 574 -3.59 8.28 9.12
CA LEU A 574 -2.24 8.01 8.63
C LEU A 574 -2.24 6.81 7.69
N TYR A 575 -1.59 6.96 6.55
CA TYR A 575 -1.39 5.93 5.54
C TYR A 575 0.12 5.67 5.39
N GLY A 576 0.59 4.52 5.88
CA GLY A 576 2.00 4.14 5.84
C GLY A 576 2.55 4.00 4.41
N GLY A 577 1.77 3.39 3.54
CA GLY A 577 2.21 2.98 2.20
C GLY A 577 1.84 1.51 1.98
N LYS A 578 1.99 0.99 0.76
CA LYS A 578 1.66 -0.42 0.45
C LYS A 578 2.83 -1.20 -0.16
N ALA A 579 4.02 -0.59 -0.25
CA ALA A 579 5.12 -1.13 -1.05
C ALA A 579 6.51 -0.93 -0.43
N GLY A 580 7.01 -1.94 0.28
CA GLY A 580 8.44 -2.20 0.48
C GLY A 580 9.18 -1.33 1.50
N GLY A 581 8.47 -0.47 2.22
CA GLY A 581 8.95 0.30 3.37
C GLY A 581 8.68 -0.39 4.69
N SER A 582 9.34 0.10 5.75
CA SER A 582 8.99 -0.17 7.14
C SER A 582 8.68 1.17 7.78
N GLU A 583 7.43 1.39 8.17
CA GLU A 583 6.97 2.70 8.63
C GLU A 583 7.15 2.89 10.14
N ARG A 584 7.40 4.15 10.54
CA ARG A 584 7.41 4.58 11.94
C ARG A 584 6.26 5.56 12.18
N PHE A 585 5.29 5.16 12.97
CA PHE A 585 4.20 6.03 13.42
C PHE A 585 4.52 6.57 14.80
N VAL A 586 4.71 7.89 14.91
CA VAL A 586 5.15 8.57 16.14
C VAL A 586 3.95 9.16 16.85
N PHE A 587 3.89 8.97 18.17
CA PHE A 587 2.83 9.52 19.02
C PHE A 587 3.43 10.35 20.16
N GLU A 588 2.92 11.57 20.30
CA GLU A 588 3.30 12.53 21.35
C GLU A 588 2.24 12.62 22.47
N GLU A 589 2.47 13.48 23.47
CA GLU A 589 1.47 13.73 24.51
C GLU A 589 0.19 14.34 23.92
N ASN A 590 -0.96 13.69 24.12
CA ASN A 590 -2.28 14.10 23.60
C ASN A 590 -2.45 13.94 22.08
N ALA A 591 -1.85 12.90 21.49
CA ALA A 591 -2.03 12.57 20.08
C ALA A 591 -3.51 12.54 19.64
N GLY A 592 -4.40 12.08 20.54
CA GLY A 592 -5.83 12.01 20.29
C GLY A 592 -6.26 10.62 19.82
N ASP A 593 -7.31 10.53 19.00
CA ASP A 593 -7.89 9.26 18.55
C ASP A 593 -7.63 9.03 17.05
N ASP A 594 -6.53 8.34 16.74
CA ASP A 594 -6.00 8.23 15.37
C ASP A 594 -6.42 6.93 14.66
N VAL A 595 -6.27 6.92 13.33
CA VAL A 595 -6.50 5.75 12.48
C VAL A 595 -5.30 5.53 11.59
N ILE A 596 -4.73 4.32 11.62
CA ILE A 596 -3.66 3.91 10.71
C ILE A 596 -4.22 2.90 9.71
N TYR A 597 -3.97 3.16 8.42
CA TYR A 597 -4.19 2.21 7.34
C TYR A 597 -2.87 1.63 6.84
N GLY A 598 -2.86 0.31 6.62
CA GLY A 598 -1.70 -0.38 6.05
C GLY A 598 -0.67 -0.90 7.05
N PHE A 599 -0.93 -0.79 8.36
CA PHE A 599 0.01 -1.25 9.39
C PHE A 599 0.32 -2.76 9.27
N ASP A 600 1.59 -3.08 9.10
CA ASP A 600 2.15 -4.43 9.13
C ASP A 600 2.99 -4.64 10.40
N GLY A 601 2.53 -5.52 11.29
CA GLY A 601 3.21 -5.78 12.55
C GLY A 601 4.56 -6.48 12.45
N ASP A 602 4.93 -7.03 11.29
CA ASP A 602 6.25 -7.65 11.09
C ASP A 602 7.33 -6.62 10.68
N ASP A 603 6.93 -5.49 10.07
CA ASP A 603 7.83 -4.48 9.51
C ASP A 603 7.69 -3.09 10.19
N ASP A 604 6.49 -2.67 10.57
CA ASP A 604 6.20 -1.33 11.09
C ASP A 604 6.39 -1.18 12.60
N VAL A 605 6.54 0.07 13.04
CA VAL A 605 6.76 0.43 14.44
C VAL A 605 5.85 1.58 14.86
N LEU A 606 5.18 1.39 16.00
CA LEU A 606 4.51 2.43 16.79
C LEU A 606 5.49 3.00 17.82
N ASP A 607 5.96 4.22 17.61
CA ASP A 607 6.86 4.94 18.52
C ASP A 607 6.06 5.76 19.53
N LEU A 608 6.05 5.28 20.78
CA LEU A 608 5.36 5.91 21.91
C LEU A 608 6.34 6.60 22.89
N THR A 609 7.60 6.80 22.47
CA THR A 609 8.64 7.41 23.31
C THR A 609 8.28 8.84 23.73
N GLY A 610 7.66 9.61 22.84
CA GLY A 610 7.18 10.97 23.05
C GLY A 610 5.96 11.05 23.95
N ALA A 611 5.00 10.14 23.79
CA ALA A 611 3.78 10.04 24.59
C ALA A 611 4.03 9.67 26.07
N GLY A 612 5.21 9.13 26.41
CA GLY A 612 5.53 8.73 27.78
C GLY A 612 4.72 7.53 28.29
N VAL A 613 4.23 6.71 27.36
CA VAL A 613 3.44 5.49 27.61
C VAL A 613 4.39 4.31 27.79
N VAL A 614 3.99 3.32 28.60
CA VAL A 614 4.67 2.02 28.66
C VAL A 614 3.73 0.92 28.19
N PHE A 615 4.28 -0.21 27.75
CA PHE A 615 3.49 -1.33 27.23
C PHE A 615 2.35 -1.78 28.16
N GLU A 616 2.55 -1.73 29.49
CA GLU A 616 1.50 -2.12 30.45
C GLU A 616 0.29 -1.18 30.51
N ASP A 617 0.41 0.05 29.99
CA ASP A 617 -0.66 1.03 29.96
C ASP A 617 -1.55 0.89 28.71
N ILE A 618 -1.13 0.07 27.73
CA ILE A 618 -1.85 -0.16 26.47
C ILE A 618 -2.94 -1.21 26.65
N THR A 619 -4.17 -0.86 26.29
CA THR A 619 -5.31 -1.78 26.20
C THR A 619 -5.66 -2.04 24.74
N ALA A 620 -5.59 -3.31 24.34
CA ALA A 620 -5.94 -3.76 22.99
C ALA A 620 -7.35 -4.36 22.93
N THR A 621 -8.15 -3.94 21.95
CA THR A 621 -9.52 -4.41 21.72
C THR A 621 -9.74 -4.69 20.23
N ALA A 622 -10.06 -5.94 19.89
CA ALA A 622 -10.47 -6.29 18.52
C ALA A 622 -11.86 -5.70 18.21
N THR A 623 -12.01 -5.11 17.03
CA THR A 623 -13.24 -4.51 16.52
C THR A 623 -13.54 -5.02 15.11
N ASP A 624 -14.74 -4.75 14.58
CA ASP A 624 -15.08 -5.11 13.20
C ASP A 624 -14.24 -4.35 12.16
N ALA A 625 -13.62 -3.22 12.53
CA ALA A 625 -12.82 -2.38 11.65
C ALA A 625 -11.30 -2.65 11.75
N GLY A 626 -10.86 -3.46 12.72
CA GLY A 626 -9.45 -3.71 13.01
C GLY A 626 -9.14 -3.74 14.51
N LEU A 627 -7.89 -3.49 14.86
CA LEU A 627 -7.39 -3.58 16.23
C LEU A 627 -7.27 -2.18 16.86
N LEU A 628 -8.06 -1.91 17.89
CA LEU A 628 -8.00 -0.66 18.65
C LEU A 628 -7.02 -0.78 19.82
N LEU A 629 -5.98 0.06 19.81
CA LEU A 629 -5.05 0.25 20.92
C LEU A 629 -5.40 1.54 21.65
N SER A 630 -5.38 1.53 22.99
CA SER A 630 -5.76 2.71 23.79
C SER A 630 -4.90 2.85 25.03
N TRP A 631 -4.56 4.09 25.39
CA TRP A 631 -3.80 4.46 26.59
C TRP A 631 -4.39 5.74 27.23
N ASP A 632 -3.83 6.19 28.36
CA ASP A 632 -4.24 7.46 28.98
C ASP A 632 -3.67 8.63 28.16
N GLY A 633 -4.50 9.27 27.34
CA GLY A 633 -4.10 10.40 26.50
C GLY A 633 -4.24 10.20 25.00
N GLY A 634 -4.65 9.01 24.53
CA GLY A 634 -4.94 8.77 23.12
C GLY A 634 -5.36 7.33 22.81
N SER A 635 -5.76 7.10 21.58
CA SER A 635 -6.01 5.77 21.02
C SER A 635 -5.62 5.74 19.54
N VAL A 636 -5.33 4.54 19.04
CA VAL A 636 -5.11 4.33 17.60
C VAL A 636 -5.85 3.07 17.14
N LEU A 637 -6.61 3.21 16.06
CA LEU A 637 -7.21 2.10 15.34
C LEU A 637 -6.27 1.67 14.21
N LEU A 638 -5.72 0.46 14.33
CA LEU A 638 -5.01 -0.19 13.24
C LEU A 638 -6.05 -0.84 12.32
N ALA A 639 -6.43 -0.13 11.26
CA ALA A 639 -7.52 -0.52 10.37
C ALA A 639 -7.16 -1.78 9.56
N GLY A 640 -8.07 -2.75 9.54
CA GLY A 640 -7.87 -4.03 8.83
C GLY A 640 -6.93 -5.03 9.53
N VAL A 641 -6.24 -4.63 10.61
CA VAL A 641 -5.36 -5.53 11.37
C VAL A 641 -6.18 -6.44 12.27
N ASN A 642 -6.01 -7.77 12.11
CA ASN A 642 -6.67 -8.80 12.91
C ASN A 642 -5.67 -9.75 13.59
N ASP A 643 -4.60 -9.20 14.14
CA ASP A 643 -3.52 -9.96 14.77
C ASP A 643 -3.47 -9.75 16.30
N THR A 644 -2.74 -10.62 16.98
CA THR A 644 -2.41 -10.48 18.39
C THR A 644 -1.29 -9.48 18.59
N VAL A 645 -1.52 -8.49 19.46
CA VAL A 645 -0.52 -7.47 19.82
C VAL A 645 0.78 -8.11 20.29
N ASP A 646 1.88 -7.80 19.59
CA ASP A 646 3.25 -8.10 20.01
C ASP A 646 3.94 -6.85 20.56
N SER A 647 4.75 -7.04 21.59
CA SER A 647 5.68 -6.04 22.10
C SER A 647 6.71 -5.55 21.07
N SER A 648 6.98 -6.30 20.00
CA SER A 648 7.90 -5.88 18.93
C SER A 648 7.39 -4.69 18.12
N TRP A 649 6.07 -4.44 18.12
CA TRP A 649 5.45 -3.33 17.38
C TRP A 649 5.76 -1.97 18.01
N PHE A 650 6.36 -1.90 19.20
CA PHE A 650 6.44 -0.68 19.99
C PHE A 650 7.87 -0.25 20.30
N ASP A 651 8.12 1.05 20.18
CA ASP A 651 9.29 1.75 20.72
C ASP A 651 8.85 2.60 21.94
N PHE A 652 9.63 2.60 23.03
CA PHE A 652 9.28 3.21 24.32
C PHE A 652 10.40 4.02 24.97
#